data_AF-A0A4V1UQ66-F1
#
_entry.id   AF-A0A4V1UQ66-F1
#
_cell.length_a   1.000
_cell.length_b   1.000
_cell.length_c   1.000
_cell.angle_alpha   90.00
_cell.angle_beta   90.00
_cell.angle_gamma   90.00
#
_symmetry.space_group_name_H-M   'P 1'
#
loop_
_entity.id
_entity.type
_entity.pdbx_description
1 polymer ?
#
loop_
_entity_poly.entity_id
_entity_poly.type
_entity_poly.pdbx_seq_one_letter_code
_entity_poly.pdbx_strand_id
1 'polypeptide(L)'
;MLRPASVLSLLPLVAFAYAQPQGYASRQQVIRAGVVVLSGDRPASGFAQPGAPYAFWNLERSTLKPPGWTFSNPFGASTLAGDRFTRWSSIDNTAVNGQSLTKSNAPYWEVDLKDLNDDQIAQYDVLLVSPRYSLQFNSREREGLRRFMDRGGILWVDLGQIAANQVDQVNSLPFSFGVKTGNATAFMRGDTTQGLLTRPNTFNYYDFGLLNTPVGGPQSLVRSDASTSFPGLRNDYLTFQKILTQNNEATIAYVRVGDGFQVVTTRSLGYKLNATSRNAANDRVAAQDGALSRSGIASAKFAVNLASLGSEFRQQGGGSRRAGSTVIDIPAPLLNRFKGINRDGTAANNEEFNAPVVYKGVAYVVQGRRLVAYDTDPGQDLDGFNGPDDGMVDYGNSFGADKIWESTDLYGPGLSSPVVVEAADPDSGANTDYVYVADRSGRLYGFSALNETSTGQIRVPAGRVRPLIGPIDPPGGRAEYGTGTANAPTVHNGLIYMADIQGNKGRVWVVRASTGRVIASDNPFKIGGSGAANEIPPFSSGPTIGSIPIADNSGGTDLVLYAPTASTGSGANAAAGLISLWIGTQGESPVQEVEAVPGGVLVTTRAQQQGGPPIWCPTAPTERQWAPRITYVNRDTGDPMDAATLATYVTGPAIDSSGGQLTFPGTKPPTQWQARVSYNLDWGGDPNNLQGIQRGTLNFPDTDNQQVVYGNIAMSGRGTIYAIVGPRSSSLFGGSLYAFREEGRGTFRCLMRYDLYGEHKQIVNGTPQTIRELYADNDLLRFLIPGTSADPSLARLTGLRFTSSPVVRGDQVFAGATATKRINVGGIVPFASTVLMAFRAEPLGVEIPVRGDAIPDGSSIIQKDMARSQDKTQPDQESQFQQGQYTYDSARGVIRIDNLMTTTKGPIQSSLNTSAPIILRKPDGGDTILEPDRQGGRFSPLLWYTVLNGFNTSSTSGRYRPAGLFVSGSTLYTAGDSILPPLLRGEYTGGIPPTEGLLTALDAQIPSADASLSPDPQRPWQNQLTQFIGTGPGSFRGSDHFRWPMLRGISSGEDYGYRLNQTTLGREFNTAYGVVGGDGTIFSWSDRGVAAFRRSDLVVADEGRIGVYDAGGSPVFTTNASVTSGANGEGSVGSLRPIVRPTRAYAVGGQQLLVADPATNRIARIAADGVEVRSIDRFITDRKYVPRG
;
A
#
# COMPACT_ATOMS: atom_id res chain seq x y z
N MET A 1 18.66 7.41 -80.06
CA MET A 1 19.39 8.34 -79.16
C MET A 1 18.46 9.49 -78.81
N LEU A 2 18.62 10.06 -77.60
CA LEU A 2 17.85 11.15 -77.00
C LEU A 2 16.35 10.85 -76.76
N ARG A 3 15.90 11.09 -75.53
CA ARG A 3 14.56 10.80 -75.02
C ARG A 3 13.64 12.03 -75.20
N PRO A 4 12.38 11.88 -75.62
CA PRO A 4 11.37 12.92 -75.42
C PRO A 4 10.86 12.89 -73.97
N ALA A 5 10.57 14.06 -73.42
CA ALA A 5 9.83 14.20 -72.17
C ALA A 5 8.32 14.11 -72.44
N SER A 6 7.58 13.55 -71.49
CA SER A 6 6.11 13.59 -71.48
C SER A 6 5.64 14.02 -70.09
N VAL A 7 4.87 15.11 -70.06
CA VAL A 7 4.29 15.69 -68.83
C VAL A 7 3.28 14.71 -68.25
N LEU A 8 3.45 14.33 -66.97
CA LEU A 8 2.46 13.55 -66.23
C LEU A 8 1.62 14.47 -65.34
N SER A 9 0.31 14.40 -65.50
CA SER A 9 -0.67 15.18 -64.75
C SER A 9 -0.73 14.79 -63.26
N LEU A 10 -0.93 15.78 -62.39
CA LEU A 10 -1.22 15.51 -60.98
C LEU A 10 -2.59 14.83 -60.83
N LEU A 11 -2.60 13.65 -60.21
CA LEU A 11 -3.75 13.13 -59.48
C LEU A 11 -3.52 13.38 -57.98
N PRO A 12 -4.48 13.97 -57.24
CA PRO A 12 -4.33 14.14 -55.80
C PRO A 12 -4.43 12.77 -55.12
N LEU A 13 -3.31 12.29 -54.57
CA LEU A 13 -3.34 11.24 -53.56
C LEU A 13 -4.11 11.78 -52.34
N VAL A 14 -5.35 11.33 -52.18
CA VAL A 14 -6.08 11.45 -50.91
C VAL A 14 -5.39 10.52 -49.92
N ALA A 15 -4.39 11.06 -49.23
CA ALA A 15 -3.78 10.38 -48.10
C ALA A 15 -4.83 10.26 -47.00
N PHE A 16 -5.39 9.06 -46.81
CA PHE A 16 -6.09 8.72 -45.58
C PHE A 16 -5.09 8.80 -44.43
N ALA A 17 -5.10 9.93 -43.74
CA ALA A 17 -4.32 10.14 -42.53
C ALA A 17 -4.87 9.20 -41.45
N TYR A 18 -4.29 8.01 -41.33
CA TYR A 18 -4.36 7.24 -40.11
C TYR A 18 -3.68 8.06 -39.01
N ALA A 19 -4.49 8.73 -38.20
CA ALA A 19 -4.02 9.29 -36.94
C ALA A 19 -3.56 8.12 -36.07
N GLN A 20 -2.25 7.86 -36.05
CA GLN A 20 -1.68 7.10 -34.94
C GLN A 20 -2.03 7.85 -33.65
N PRO A 21 -2.54 7.16 -32.61
CA PRO A 21 -2.70 7.79 -31.31
C PRO A 21 -1.30 8.07 -30.74
N GLN A 22 -0.78 9.28 -31.01
CA GLN A 22 0.29 9.83 -30.19
C GLN A 22 -0.26 10.00 -28.78
N GLY A 23 0.14 9.11 -27.88
CA GLY A 23 -0.28 9.13 -26.50
C GLY A 23 0.33 10.32 -25.76
N TYR A 24 -0.38 11.45 -25.76
CA TYR A 24 -0.07 12.61 -24.91
C TYR A 24 -0.41 12.36 -23.42
N ALA A 25 -0.38 11.11 -22.97
CA ALA A 25 -0.42 10.78 -21.55
C ALA A 25 0.85 11.34 -20.90
N SER A 26 0.71 12.52 -20.29
CA SER A 26 1.83 13.25 -19.68
C SER A 26 2.46 12.53 -18.48
N ARG A 27 1.82 11.45 -18.02
CA ARG A 27 2.24 10.62 -16.90
C ARG A 27 2.24 9.14 -17.33
N GLN A 28 3.28 8.42 -16.94
CA GLN A 28 3.31 6.96 -17.01
C GLN A 28 3.29 6.37 -15.60
N GLN A 29 2.36 5.45 -15.33
CA GLN A 29 2.41 4.58 -14.15
C GLN A 29 3.11 3.28 -14.57
N VAL A 30 4.34 3.10 -14.10
CA VAL A 30 5.10 1.87 -14.35
C VAL A 30 4.65 0.79 -13.36
N ILE A 31 4.16 -0.33 -13.88
CA ILE A 31 3.87 -1.54 -13.12
C ILE A 31 5.01 -2.53 -13.35
N ARG A 32 5.74 -2.85 -12.27
CA ARG A 32 6.96 -3.64 -12.32
C ARG A 32 6.58 -5.12 -12.29
N ALA A 33 6.71 -5.79 -13.44
CA ALA A 33 6.14 -7.10 -13.67
C ALA A 33 7.14 -8.09 -14.28
N GLY A 34 7.00 -9.37 -13.95
CA GLY A 34 7.88 -10.42 -14.46
C GLY A 34 7.27 -11.82 -14.38
N VAL A 35 7.77 -12.73 -15.22
CA VAL A 35 7.35 -14.14 -15.30
C VAL A 35 8.40 -14.99 -14.60
N VAL A 36 7.99 -15.68 -13.54
CA VAL A 36 8.89 -16.50 -12.72
C VAL A 36 9.31 -17.76 -13.49
N VAL A 37 10.62 -18.02 -13.55
CA VAL A 37 11.17 -19.30 -13.99
C VAL A 37 11.35 -20.17 -12.74
N LEU A 38 10.60 -21.27 -12.64
CA LEU A 38 10.67 -22.19 -11.51
C LEU A 38 11.73 -23.27 -11.74
N SER A 39 12.60 -23.51 -10.76
CA SER A 39 13.62 -24.57 -10.87
C SER A 39 13.00 -25.97 -11.03
N GLY A 40 11.84 -26.19 -10.41
CA GLY A 40 11.07 -27.44 -10.46
C GLY A 40 10.13 -27.61 -11.66
N ASP A 41 9.97 -26.60 -12.53
CA ASP A 41 9.07 -26.67 -13.70
C ASP A 41 9.83 -27.13 -14.96
N ARG A 42 10.33 -28.36 -14.95
CA ARG A 42 11.14 -28.95 -16.02
C ARG A 42 10.68 -30.36 -16.39
N PRO A 43 10.80 -30.79 -17.66
CA PRO A 43 10.60 -32.19 -18.02
C PRO A 43 11.75 -33.05 -17.48
N ALA A 44 11.57 -34.38 -17.44
CA ALA A 44 12.56 -35.33 -16.93
C ALA A 44 13.95 -35.22 -17.62
N SER A 45 13.97 -34.73 -18.86
CA SER A 45 15.20 -34.35 -19.57
C SER A 45 14.95 -33.03 -20.31
N GLY A 46 15.41 -31.91 -19.73
CA GLY A 46 15.31 -30.58 -20.35
C GLY A 46 15.46 -29.44 -19.35
N PHE A 47 15.21 -28.22 -19.81
CA PHE A 47 15.30 -27.00 -19.02
C PHE A 47 13.92 -26.49 -18.59
N ALA A 48 13.90 -25.65 -17.55
CA ALA A 48 12.67 -25.03 -17.07
C ALA A 48 12.15 -23.94 -18.03
N GLN A 49 10.85 -23.95 -18.34
CA GLN A 49 10.26 -23.01 -19.28
C GLN A 49 8.85 -22.60 -18.85
N PRO A 50 8.57 -21.30 -18.61
CA PRO A 50 7.24 -20.85 -18.26
C PRO A 50 6.25 -21.05 -19.42
N GLY A 51 5.00 -21.36 -19.10
CA GLY A 51 3.92 -21.57 -20.08
C GLY A 51 3.36 -20.30 -20.73
N ALA A 52 3.65 -19.11 -20.18
CA ALA A 52 3.11 -17.83 -20.63
C ALA A 52 4.15 -16.68 -20.70
N PRO A 53 5.28 -16.85 -21.43
CA PRO A 53 6.39 -15.89 -21.40
C PRO A 53 6.08 -14.48 -21.93
N TYR A 54 5.04 -14.31 -22.77
CA TYR A 54 4.64 -13.04 -23.37
C TYR A 54 3.39 -12.41 -22.75
N ALA A 55 2.89 -12.93 -21.62
CA ALA A 55 1.68 -12.41 -20.97
C ALA A 55 1.75 -10.87 -20.76
N PHE A 56 2.84 -10.37 -20.18
CA PHE A 56 3.02 -8.92 -19.95
C PHE A 56 3.36 -8.12 -21.21
N TRP A 57 3.99 -8.73 -22.22
CA TRP A 57 4.22 -8.08 -23.53
C TRP A 57 2.90 -7.83 -24.27
N ASN A 58 2.00 -8.82 -24.29
CA ASN A 58 0.70 -8.69 -24.91
C ASN A 58 -0.22 -7.76 -24.11
N LEU A 59 -0.11 -7.75 -22.77
CA LEU A 59 -0.80 -6.81 -21.90
C LEU A 59 -0.34 -5.36 -22.12
N GLU A 60 0.97 -5.13 -22.29
CA GLU A 60 1.57 -3.83 -22.58
C GLU A 60 1.07 -3.23 -23.92
N ARG A 61 0.73 -4.09 -24.89
CA ARG A 61 0.17 -3.72 -26.19
C ARG A 61 -1.37 -3.60 -26.20
N SER A 62 -2.04 -4.00 -25.12
CA SER A 62 -3.50 -4.00 -25.03
C SER A 62 -4.06 -2.59 -24.86
N THR A 63 -5.24 -2.32 -25.45
CA THR A 63 -6.01 -1.08 -25.24
C THR A 63 -6.84 -1.11 -23.95
N LEU A 64 -6.91 -2.25 -23.25
CA LEU A 64 -7.70 -2.43 -22.02
C LEU A 64 -7.03 -1.92 -20.74
N LYS A 65 -5.74 -1.60 -20.78
CA LYS A 65 -5.04 -0.99 -19.64
C LYS A 65 -5.37 0.51 -19.57
N PRO A 66 -5.50 1.10 -18.37
CA PRO A 66 -5.63 2.54 -18.23
C PRO A 66 -4.52 3.30 -18.99
N PRO A 67 -4.83 4.46 -19.58
CA PRO A 67 -3.85 5.31 -20.23
C PRO A 67 -2.73 5.70 -19.28
N GLY A 68 -1.51 5.71 -19.77
CA GLY A 68 -0.31 5.93 -18.96
C GLY A 68 0.19 4.67 -18.24
N TRP A 69 -0.59 3.60 -18.08
CA TRP A 69 -0.03 2.35 -17.54
C TRP A 69 1.00 1.77 -18.51
N THR A 70 2.19 1.44 -18.00
CA THR A 70 3.23 0.71 -18.73
C THR A 70 3.75 -0.45 -17.89
N PHE A 71 3.97 -1.60 -18.52
CA PHE A 71 4.54 -2.77 -17.84
C PHE A 71 6.03 -2.88 -18.17
N SER A 72 6.88 -3.16 -17.18
CA SER A 72 8.32 -3.39 -17.39
C SER A 72 8.89 -4.37 -16.37
N ASN A 73 9.96 -5.06 -16.74
CA ASN A 73 10.76 -5.82 -15.78
C ASN A 73 11.88 -4.90 -15.23
N PRO A 74 11.90 -4.57 -13.92
CA PRO A 74 12.93 -3.72 -13.32
C PRO A 74 14.33 -4.33 -13.36
N PHE A 75 14.44 -5.66 -13.42
CA PHE A 75 15.71 -6.39 -13.58
C PHE A 75 15.75 -7.22 -14.86
N GLY A 76 15.00 -6.79 -15.89
CA GLY A 76 14.99 -7.44 -17.20
C GLY A 76 16.38 -7.43 -17.82
N ALA A 77 16.84 -8.61 -18.26
CA ALA A 77 18.15 -8.74 -18.88
C ALA A 77 18.24 -7.89 -20.15
N SER A 78 19.34 -7.15 -20.32
CA SER A 78 19.61 -6.34 -21.51
C SER A 78 20.26 -7.15 -22.65
N THR A 79 20.87 -8.29 -22.35
CA THR A 79 21.49 -9.20 -23.33
C THR A 79 21.22 -10.67 -23.01
N LEU A 80 21.17 -11.52 -24.04
CA LEU A 80 21.06 -12.97 -23.87
C LEU A 80 22.45 -13.60 -23.76
N ALA A 81 22.85 -14.04 -22.57
CA ALA A 81 24.14 -14.67 -22.33
C ALA A 81 24.07 -15.74 -21.22
N GLY A 82 25.16 -16.49 -21.04
CA GLY A 82 25.32 -17.50 -19.97
C GLY A 82 24.23 -18.58 -20.00
N ASP A 83 23.83 -19.05 -18.82
CA ASP A 83 22.81 -20.10 -18.64
C ASP A 83 21.49 -19.77 -19.36
N ARG A 84 21.12 -18.48 -19.43
CA ARG A 84 19.91 -18.04 -20.15
C ARG A 84 20.06 -18.27 -21.65
N PHE A 85 21.23 -18.02 -22.24
CA PHE A 85 21.50 -18.39 -23.64
C PHE A 85 21.48 -19.92 -23.83
N THR A 86 22.17 -20.69 -22.98
CA THR A 86 22.21 -22.16 -23.06
C THR A 86 20.79 -22.76 -23.03
N ARG A 87 19.94 -22.25 -22.14
CA ARG A 87 18.53 -22.64 -22.05
C ARG A 87 17.75 -22.25 -23.30
N TRP A 88 17.76 -20.99 -23.70
CA TRP A 88 16.93 -20.52 -24.82
C TRP A 88 17.35 -21.08 -26.19
N SER A 89 18.64 -21.32 -26.43
CA SER A 89 19.13 -22.00 -27.65
C SER A 89 18.73 -23.47 -27.76
N SER A 90 18.40 -24.13 -26.64
CA SER A 90 17.82 -25.48 -26.64
C SER A 90 16.31 -25.50 -26.93
N ILE A 91 15.62 -24.37 -26.67
CA ILE A 91 14.17 -24.20 -26.88
C ILE A 91 13.89 -23.66 -28.30
N ASP A 92 14.70 -22.70 -28.74
CA ASP A 92 14.57 -21.97 -29.99
C ASP A 92 15.95 -21.81 -30.65
N ASN A 93 16.13 -22.48 -31.79
CA ASN A 93 17.38 -22.47 -32.55
C ASN A 93 17.70 -21.10 -33.18
N THR A 94 16.82 -20.09 -33.07
CA THR A 94 17.08 -18.72 -33.50
C THR A 94 17.74 -17.84 -32.42
N ALA A 95 17.93 -18.36 -31.20
CA ALA A 95 18.62 -17.65 -30.11
C ALA A 95 20.09 -17.34 -30.45
N VAL A 96 20.53 -16.08 -30.28
CA VAL A 96 21.93 -15.67 -30.50
C VAL A 96 22.56 -15.17 -29.20
N ASN A 97 23.77 -15.66 -28.90
CA ASN A 97 24.54 -15.24 -27.74
C ASN A 97 25.00 -13.78 -27.90
N GLY A 98 24.81 -12.97 -26.85
CA GLY A 98 25.10 -11.54 -26.86
C GLY A 98 24.04 -10.67 -27.55
N GLN A 99 22.94 -11.24 -28.06
CA GLN A 99 21.87 -10.41 -28.67
C GLN A 99 21.27 -9.45 -27.63
N SER A 100 20.94 -8.24 -28.06
CA SER A 100 20.22 -7.28 -27.22
C SER A 100 18.77 -7.76 -27.00
N LEU A 101 18.28 -7.62 -25.78
CA LEU A 101 16.94 -8.02 -25.37
C LEU A 101 16.05 -6.80 -25.15
N THR A 102 14.79 -6.92 -25.58
CA THR A 102 13.76 -5.88 -25.50
C THR A 102 12.46 -6.46 -24.96
N LYS A 103 11.43 -5.62 -24.72
CA LYS A 103 10.10 -6.07 -24.27
C LYS A 103 9.43 -7.11 -25.18
N SER A 104 9.83 -7.23 -26.45
CA SER A 104 9.31 -8.25 -27.38
C SER A 104 10.03 -9.60 -27.31
N ASN A 105 11.03 -9.74 -26.42
CA ASN A 105 11.77 -10.97 -26.21
C ASN A 105 11.34 -11.65 -24.91
N ALA A 106 11.00 -12.95 -24.95
CA ALA A 106 10.66 -13.71 -23.75
C ALA A 106 11.74 -13.62 -22.64
N PRO A 107 13.06 -13.75 -22.93
CA PRO A 107 14.09 -13.67 -21.89
C PRO A 107 14.20 -12.31 -21.16
N TYR A 108 13.57 -11.24 -21.64
CA TYR A 108 13.52 -9.94 -20.93
C TYR A 108 12.55 -9.99 -19.73
N TRP A 109 11.45 -10.74 -19.82
CA TRP A 109 10.42 -10.81 -18.78
C TRP A 109 10.72 -11.84 -17.69
N GLU A 110 11.73 -12.69 -17.88
CA GLU A 110 12.05 -13.78 -16.97
C GLU A 110 12.61 -13.28 -15.63
N VAL A 111 12.12 -13.89 -14.55
CA VAL A 111 12.57 -13.68 -13.18
C VAL A 111 13.07 -14.99 -12.63
N ASP A 112 14.39 -15.11 -12.45
CA ASP A 112 15.01 -16.24 -11.78
C ASP A 112 15.18 -15.90 -10.29
N LEU A 113 14.46 -16.61 -9.42
CA LEU A 113 14.42 -16.33 -7.99
C LEU A 113 15.76 -16.64 -7.28
N LYS A 114 16.65 -17.42 -7.89
CA LYS A 114 17.97 -17.72 -7.30
C LYS A 114 18.92 -16.52 -7.39
N ASP A 115 18.75 -15.70 -8.44
CA ASP A 115 19.60 -14.56 -8.81
C ASP A 115 19.16 -13.25 -8.12
N LEU A 116 17.94 -13.21 -7.57
CA LEU A 116 17.43 -12.08 -6.79
C LEU A 116 17.77 -12.20 -5.31
N ASN A 117 18.15 -11.08 -4.72
CA ASN A 117 18.13 -10.89 -3.27
C ASN A 117 16.77 -10.33 -2.79
N ASP A 118 16.59 -10.29 -1.46
CA ASP A 118 15.38 -9.80 -0.81
C ASP A 118 14.99 -8.36 -1.20
N ASP A 119 15.96 -7.51 -1.53
CA ASP A 119 15.72 -6.11 -1.85
C ASP A 119 15.28 -5.92 -3.29
N GLN A 120 15.83 -6.73 -4.21
CA GLN A 120 15.46 -6.73 -5.62
C GLN A 120 14.05 -7.31 -5.83
N ILE A 121 13.72 -8.42 -5.16
CA ILE A 121 12.37 -9.00 -5.29
C ILE A 121 11.27 -8.07 -4.72
N ALA A 122 11.61 -7.21 -3.75
CA ALA A 122 10.71 -6.18 -3.22
C ALA A 122 10.39 -5.03 -4.20
N GLN A 123 11.08 -4.95 -5.35
CA GLN A 123 10.82 -3.94 -6.37
C GLN A 123 9.83 -4.39 -7.46
N TYR A 124 9.36 -5.64 -7.44
CA TYR A 124 8.25 -6.05 -8.30
C TYR A 124 6.92 -5.65 -7.66
N ASP A 125 5.93 -5.35 -8.50
CA ASP A 125 4.54 -5.15 -8.08
C ASP A 125 3.71 -6.43 -8.39
N VAL A 126 3.98 -7.10 -9.51
CA VAL A 126 3.27 -8.32 -9.94
C VAL A 126 4.24 -9.39 -10.44
N LEU A 127 4.10 -10.63 -9.97
CA LEU A 127 4.85 -11.79 -10.48
C LEU A 127 3.88 -12.86 -10.99
N LEU A 128 4.09 -13.32 -12.23
CA LEU A 128 3.34 -14.43 -12.84
C LEU A 128 4.11 -15.75 -12.67
N VAL A 129 3.50 -16.72 -11.99
CA VAL A 129 3.85 -18.13 -12.05
C VAL A 129 2.90 -18.82 -13.03
N SER A 130 3.44 -19.36 -14.12
CA SER A 130 2.70 -20.13 -15.12
C SER A 130 3.48 -21.40 -15.46
N PRO A 131 3.30 -22.51 -14.71
CA PRO A 131 4.03 -23.75 -14.97
C PRO A 131 3.64 -24.39 -16.31
N ARG A 132 4.59 -25.07 -16.94
CA ARG A 132 4.40 -25.84 -18.19
C ARG A 132 4.40 -27.35 -17.97
N TYR A 133 5.05 -27.84 -16.91
CA TYR A 133 5.27 -29.25 -16.60
C TYR A 133 4.85 -29.61 -15.17
N SER A 134 5.20 -28.80 -14.17
CA SER A 134 4.94 -29.08 -12.75
C SER A 134 4.99 -27.83 -11.88
N LEU A 135 4.13 -27.78 -10.85
CA LEU A 135 4.16 -26.72 -9.84
C LEU A 135 4.81 -27.24 -8.56
N GLN A 136 6.10 -26.95 -8.39
CA GLN A 136 6.89 -27.30 -7.21
C GLN A 136 7.90 -26.19 -6.90
N PHE A 137 8.02 -25.80 -5.63
CA PHE A 137 8.93 -24.74 -5.16
C PHE A 137 9.90 -25.27 -4.11
N ASN A 138 11.18 -24.94 -4.24
CA ASN A 138 12.11 -25.12 -3.12
C ASN A 138 11.81 -24.11 -1.99
N SER A 139 12.36 -24.34 -0.79
CA SER A 139 12.03 -23.51 0.36
C SER A 139 12.44 -22.04 0.21
N ARG A 140 13.52 -21.77 -0.53
CA ARG A 140 14.05 -20.42 -0.77
C ARG A 140 13.19 -19.64 -1.76
N GLU A 141 12.79 -20.27 -2.87
CA GLU A 141 11.83 -19.71 -3.83
C GLU A 141 10.50 -19.37 -3.13
N ARG A 142 9.96 -20.32 -2.36
CA ARG A 142 8.70 -20.17 -1.62
C ARG A 142 8.77 -19.04 -0.59
N GLU A 143 9.83 -18.97 0.19
CA GLU A 143 9.98 -17.91 1.21
C GLU A 143 10.24 -16.53 0.55
N GLY A 144 11.00 -16.46 -0.53
CA GLY A 144 11.17 -15.23 -1.32
C GLY A 144 9.83 -14.69 -1.86
N LEU A 145 9.00 -15.57 -2.44
CA LEU A 145 7.67 -15.21 -2.91
C LEU A 145 6.70 -14.84 -1.77
N ARG A 146 6.80 -15.51 -0.61
CA ARG A 146 6.03 -15.13 0.58
C ARG A 146 6.40 -13.73 1.07
N ARG A 147 7.71 -13.41 1.11
CA ARG A 147 8.21 -12.07 1.48
C ARG A 147 7.76 -11.01 0.47
N PHE A 148 7.80 -11.30 -0.82
CA PHE A 148 7.26 -10.44 -1.87
C PHE A 148 5.79 -10.07 -1.61
N MET A 149 4.93 -11.05 -1.30
CA MET A 149 3.53 -10.78 -0.99
C MET A 149 3.35 -10.03 0.35
N ASP A 150 4.05 -10.42 1.40
CA ASP A 150 3.99 -9.77 2.73
C ASP A 150 4.31 -8.26 2.66
N ARG A 151 5.02 -7.82 1.61
CA ARG A 151 5.43 -6.45 1.31
C ARG A 151 4.48 -5.68 0.38
N GLY A 152 3.38 -6.28 -0.07
CA GLY A 152 2.41 -5.67 -1.00
C GLY A 152 2.42 -6.23 -2.42
N GLY A 153 3.26 -7.23 -2.72
CA GLY A 153 3.34 -7.84 -4.05
C GLY A 153 2.14 -8.74 -4.40
N ILE A 154 1.81 -8.82 -5.68
CA ILE A 154 0.74 -9.68 -6.21
C ILE A 154 1.36 -10.89 -6.92
N LEU A 155 1.21 -12.08 -6.34
CA LEU A 155 1.61 -13.34 -6.94
C LEU A 155 0.44 -13.94 -7.71
N TRP A 156 0.45 -13.81 -9.04
CA TRP A 156 -0.51 -14.46 -9.91
C TRP A 156 -0.01 -15.87 -10.27
N VAL A 157 -0.76 -16.88 -9.88
CA VAL A 157 -0.52 -18.28 -10.22
C VAL A 157 -1.58 -18.71 -11.22
N ASP A 158 -1.20 -18.85 -12.49
CA ASP A 158 -2.06 -19.49 -13.48
C ASP A 158 -1.60 -20.93 -13.69
N LEU A 159 -2.41 -21.91 -13.28
CA LEU A 159 -2.09 -23.33 -13.42
C LEU A 159 -1.95 -23.81 -14.89
N GLY A 160 -2.15 -22.91 -15.87
CA GLY A 160 -1.66 -23.10 -17.23
C GLY A 160 -2.26 -24.34 -17.89
N GLN A 161 -1.39 -25.27 -18.29
CA GLN A 161 -1.75 -26.49 -18.99
C GLN A 161 -1.43 -27.78 -18.19
N ILE A 162 -1.01 -27.66 -16.93
CA ILE A 162 -0.63 -28.83 -16.12
C ILE A 162 -1.85 -29.55 -15.54
N ALA A 163 -1.78 -30.88 -15.42
CA ALA A 163 -2.81 -31.71 -14.82
C ALA A 163 -2.83 -31.61 -13.29
N ALA A 164 -3.96 -31.96 -12.66
CA ALA A 164 -4.16 -31.84 -11.22
C ALA A 164 -3.12 -32.61 -10.37
N ASN A 165 -2.60 -33.73 -10.89
CA ASN A 165 -1.55 -34.54 -10.24
C ASN A 165 -0.12 -33.98 -10.42
N GLN A 166 0.05 -32.88 -11.17
CA GLN A 166 1.34 -32.19 -11.37
C GLN A 166 1.48 -30.96 -10.44
N VAL A 167 0.54 -30.77 -9.51
CA VAL A 167 0.56 -29.74 -8.46
C VAL A 167 1.00 -30.39 -7.15
N ASP A 168 2.22 -30.09 -6.69
CA ASP A 168 2.70 -30.56 -5.38
C ASP A 168 1.97 -29.78 -4.28
N GLN A 169 1.18 -30.47 -3.46
CA GLN A 169 0.42 -29.88 -2.35
C GLN A 169 1.28 -29.61 -1.08
N VAL A 170 2.45 -30.23 -0.96
CA VAL A 170 3.37 -30.15 0.20
C VAL A 170 4.44 -29.09 -0.03
N ASN A 171 5.01 -29.03 -1.23
CA ASN A 171 6.00 -28.03 -1.66
C ASN A 171 5.40 -27.03 -2.63
N SER A 172 4.12 -26.79 -2.44
CA SER A 172 3.33 -25.77 -3.10
C SER A 172 3.88 -24.37 -2.87
N LEU A 173 3.17 -23.43 -3.50
CA LEU A 173 3.09 -22.01 -3.16
C LEU A 173 3.05 -21.71 -1.66
N PRO A 174 3.36 -20.46 -1.26
CA PRO A 174 3.31 -20.01 0.14
C PRO A 174 2.02 -20.35 0.87
N PHE A 175 0.86 -20.23 0.20
CA PHE A 175 -0.42 -20.76 0.68
C PHE A 175 -0.86 -21.92 -0.21
N SER A 176 -1.08 -23.08 0.41
CA SER A 176 -1.37 -24.36 -0.26
C SER A 176 -2.86 -24.53 -0.62
N PHE A 177 -3.12 -25.34 -1.66
CA PHE A 177 -4.46 -25.77 -2.07
C PHE A 177 -4.38 -27.13 -2.78
N GLY A 178 -5.51 -27.83 -2.87
CA GLY A 178 -5.67 -28.99 -3.75
C GLY A 178 -6.28 -28.57 -5.10
N VAL A 179 -6.12 -29.42 -6.11
CA VAL A 179 -6.71 -29.24 -7.43
C VAL A 179 -7.39 -30.54 -7.82
N LYS A 180 -8.56 -30.45 -8.46
CA LYS A 180 -9.20 -31.60 -9.13
C LYS A 180 -9.75 -31.22 -10.50
N THR A 181 -9.97 -32.23 -11.32
CA THR A 181 -10.69 -32.10 -12.59
C THR A 181 -12.18 -31.89 -12.30
N GLY A 182 -12.74 -30.80 -12.83
CA GLY A 182 -14.15 -30.43 -12.70
C GLY A 182 -15.03 -30.97 -13.83
N ASN A 183 -16.26 -30.47 -13.93
CA ASN A 183 -17.22 -30.84 -14.98
C ASN A 183 -17.41 -29.66 -15.97
N ALA A 184 -17.29 -29.91 -17.27
CA ALA A 184 -17.23 -28.87 -18.30
C ALA A 184 -18.57 -28.15 -18.56
N THR A 185 -19.68 -28.73 -18.14
CA THR A 185 -21.04 -28.29 -18.52
C THR A 185 -21.74 -27.37 -17.52
N ALA A 186 -21.15 -27.13 -16.34
CA ALA A 186 -21.79 -26.33 -15.29
C ALA A 186 -21.62 -24.82 -15.49
N PHE A 187 -22.65 -24.03 -15.17
CA PHE A 187 -22.61 -22.57 -15.21
C PHE A 187 -21.61 -22.02 -14.20
N MET A 188 -20.87 -20.98 -14.59
CA MET A 188 -20.02 -20.21 -13.68
C MET A 188 -20.83 -19.13 -12.96
N ARG A 189 -20.50 -18.89 -11.69
CA ARG A 189 -21.02 -17.79 -10.87
C ARG A 189 -19.84 -16.99 -10.34
N GLY A 190 -19.83 -15.69 -10.64
CA GLY A 190 -18.83 -14.75 -10.13
C GLY A 190 -19.38 -13.96 -8.95
N ASP A 191 -18.52 -13.63 -7.98
CA ASP A 191 -18.72 -12.53 -7.03
C ASP A 191 -18.62 -11.22 -7.83
N THR A 192 -19.77 -10.57 -8.08
CA THR A 192 -19.85 -9.31 -8.82
C THR A 192 -19.50 -8.09 -7.99
N THR A 193 -19.30 -8.19 -6.67
CA THR A 193 -18.84 -7.05 -5.86
C THR A 193 -17.30 -6.98 -5.79
N GLN A 194 -16.58 -8.02 -6.23
CA GLN A 194 -15.12 -8.09 -6.12
C GLN A 194 -14.34 -7.47 -7.30
N GLY A 195 -13.27 -6.72 -6.97
CA GLY A 195 -12.47 -5.94 -7.90
C GLY A 195 -11.89 -6.69 -9.11
N LEU A 196 -11.48 -7.96 -8.98
CA LEU A 196 -11.00 -8.77 -10.11
C LEU A 196 -12.03 -8.88 -11.23
N LEU A 197 -13.32 -8.76 -10.90
CA LEU A 197 -14.44 -8.89 -11.81
C LEU A 197 -15.10 -7.54 -12.16
N THR A 198 -14.80 -6.45 -11.43
CA THR A 198 -15.45 -5.14 -11.65
C THR A 198 -14.52 -3.99 -12.01
N ARG A 199 -13.27 -3.96 -11.52
CA ARG A 199 -12.42 -2.75 -11.55
C ARG A 199 -10.97 -3.03 -11.97
N PRO A 200 -10.37 -2.17 -12.85
CA PRO A 200 -11.06 -1.09 -13.57
C PRO A 200 -12.03 -1.62 -14.63
N ASN A 201 -11.89 -2.88 -15.08
CA ASN A 201 -12.72 -3.45 -16.16
C ASN A 201 -13.85 -4.35 -15.64
N THR A 202 -15.07 -4.12 -16.07
CA THR A 202 -16.23 -4.90 -15.61
C THR A 202 -16.47 -6.14 -16.48
N PHE A 203 -16.65 -7.29 -15.81
CA PHE A 203 -17.01 -8.56 -16.43
C PHE A 203 -18.53 -8.72 -16.51
N ASN A 204 -19.00 -9.33 -17.59
CA ASN A 204 -20.37 -9.79 -17.73
C ASN A 204 -20.43 -11.32 -17.90
N TYR A 205 -21.65 -11.88 -17.93
CA TYR A 205 -21.87 -13.33 -18.11
C TYR A 205 -21.24 -13.92 -19.39
N TYR A 206 -21.07 -13.13 -20.46
CA TYR A 206 -20.39 -13.57 -21.68
C TYR A 206 -18.86 -13.60 -21.49
N ASP A 207 -18.28 -12.62 -20.79
CA ASP A 207 -16.86 -12.64 -20.41
C ASP A 207 -16.54 -13.89 -19.55
N PHE A 208 -17.42 -14.27 -18.61
CA PHE A 208 -17.24 -15.52 -17.86
C PHE A 208 -17.16 -16.74 -18.81
N GLY A 209 -18.02 -16.83 -19.82
CA GLY A 209 -17.95 -17.86 -20.86
C GLY A 209 -16.59 -17.93 -21.55
N LEU A 210 -15.98 -16.78 -21.88
CA LEU A 210 -14.64 -16.69 -22.48
C LEU A 210 -13.48 -17.06 -21.53
N LEU A 211 -13.70 -16.96 -20.21
CA LEU A 211 -12.73 -17.44 -19.22
C LEU A 211 -12.69 -18.97 -19.15
N ASN A 212 -13.67 -19.72 -19.69
CA ASN A 212 -13.66 -21.19 -19.67
C ASN A 212 -12.58 -21.82 -20.59
N THR A 213 -12.11 -23.03 -20.30
CA THR A 213 -10.98 -23.69 -21.00
C THR A 213 -11.39 -24.49 -22.24
N PRO A 214 -10.66 -24.38 -23.37
CA PRO A 214 -10.76 -25.30 -24.50
C PRO A 214 -9.78 -26.50 -24.45
N VAL A 215 -8.81 -26.53 -23.54
CA VAL A 215 -7.74 -27.56 -23.49
C VAL A 215 -7.51 -28.03 -22.05
N GLY A 216 -7.16 -29.32 -21.87
CA GLY A 216 -6.83 -29.92 -20.56
C GLY A 216 -8.01 -30.34 -19.68
N GLY A 217 -9.22 -29.88 -20.02
CA GLY A 217 -10.41 -30.04 -19.19
C GLY A 217 -10.50 -28.98 -18.09
N PRO A 218 -11.70 -28.71 -17.56
CA PRO A 218 -11.89 -27.76 -16.48
C PRO A 218 -11.19 -28.27 -15.21
N GLN A 219 -10.48 -27.38 -14.51
CA GLN A 219 -9.98 -27.64 -13.17
C GLN A 219 -10.69 -26.72 -12.16
N SER A 220 -10.68 -27.15 -10.89
CA SER A 220 -11.19 -26.37 -9.77
C SER A 220 -10.27 -26.53 -8.55
N LEU A 221 -10.13 -25.42 -7.82
CA LEU A 221 -9.46 -25.38 -6.53
C LEU A 221 -10.35 -26.02 -5.48
N VAL A 222 -9.75 -26.91 -4.70
CA VAL A 222 -10.39 -27.59 -3.58
C VAL A 222 -9.53 -27.47 -2.34
N ARG A 223 -10.16 -27.67 -1.19
CA ARG A 223 -9.45 -28.01 0.03
C ARG A 223 -8.50 -29.15 -0.30
N SER A 224 -7.22 -29.01 0.09
CA SER A 224 -6.31 -30.13 -0.04
C SER A 224 -6.90 -31.32 0.70
N ASP A 225 -7.19 -32.37 -0.07
CA ASP A 225 -7.42 -33.73 0.39
C ASP A 225 -6.23 -34.21 1.24
N ALA A 226 -5.08 -33.56 1.11
CA ALA A 226 -4.01 -33.67 2.08
C ALA A 226 -4.37 -33.28 3.52
N SER A 227 -5.38 -32.47 3.83
CA SER A 227 -5.80 -32.31 5.25
C SER A 227 -6.51 -33.56 5.84
N THR A 228 -6.91 -34.52 4.98
CA THR A 228 -7.39 -35.86 5.35
C THR A 228 -6.35 -36.96 5.14
N SER A 229 -5.38 -36.77 4.24
CA SER A 229 -4.32 -37.75 3.91
C SER A 229 -2.93 -37.42 4.51
N PHE A 230 -2.74 -36.21 5.03
CA PHE A 230 -1.51 -35.64 5.61
C PHE A 230 -1.85 -34.70 6.79
N PRO A 231 -2.14 -35.24 7.98
CA PRO A 231 -2.58 -34.42 9.12
C PRO A 231 -1.54 -33.40 9.63
N GLY A 232 -0.29 -33.47 9.19
CA GLY A 232 0.80 -32.53 9.48
C GLY A 232 0.88 -31.27 8.60
N LEU A 233 -0.07 -31.08 7.67
CA LEU A 233 -0.12 -29.88 6.83
C LEU A 233 -1.15 -28.85 7.33
N ARG A 234 -0.76 -27.58 7.23
CA ARG A 234 -1.62 -26.41 7.47
C ARG A 234 -2.74 -26.37 6.42
N ASN A 235 -3.98 -26.17 6.84
CA ASN A 235 -5.15 -26.15 5.93
C ASN A 235 -5.35 -24.76 5.31
N ASP A 236 -4.39 -24.31 4.50
CA ASP A 236 -4.36 -22.95 3.94
C ASP A 236 -5.56 -22.64 3.03
N TYR A 237 -6.17 -23.63 2.37
CA TYR A 237 -7.33 -23.43 1.49
C TYR A 237 -8.49 -22.69 2.18
N LEU A 238 -8.68 -22.85 3.50
CA LEU A 238 -9.71 -22.14 4.26
C LEU A 238 -9.53 -20.61 4.32
N THR A 239 -8.35 -20.10 3.92
CA THR A 239 -8.08 -18.66 3.83
C THR A 239 -8.45 -18.04 2.48
N PHE A 240 -8.74 -18.85 1.45
CA PHE A 240 -9.02 -18.37 0.10
C PHE A 240 -10.46 -17.88 -0.05
N GLN A 241 -10.60 -16.67 -0.61
CA GLN A 241 -11.87 -16.15 -1.09
C GLN A 241 -12.16 -16.69 -2.50
N LYS A 242 -13.34 -17.28 -2.67
CA LYS A 242 -13.77 -17.85 -3.96
C LYS A 242 -14.40 -16.76 -4.82
N ILE A 243 -13.82 -16.41 -5.97
CA ILE A 243 -14.27 -15.25 -6.76
C ILE A 243 -15.06 -15.66 -7.99
N LEU A 244 -14.57 -16.65 -8.74
CA LEU A 244 -15.33 -17.29 -9.81
C LEU A 244 -15.47 -18.76 -9.43
N THR A 245 -16.69 -19.27 -9.43
CA THR A 245 -16.99 -20.65 -9.03
C THR A 245 -17.73 -21.41 -10.12
N GLN A 246 -17.53 -22.73 -10.14
CA GLN A 246 -18.31 -23.68 -10.92
C GLN A 246 -18.73 -24.80 -9.96
N ASN A 247 -20.03 -25.08 -9.84
CA ASN A 247 -20.58 -26.00 -8.82
C ASN A 247 -20.10 -25.72 -7.38
N ASN A 248 -19.98 -24.43 -6.99
CA ASN A 248 -19.46 -23.97 -5.68
C ASN A 248 -17.96 -24.24 -5.41
N GLU A 249 -17.22 -24.71 -6.41
CA GLU A 249 -15.77 -24.91 -6.38
C GLU A 249 -15.08 -23.76 -7.10
N ALA A 250 -13.98 -23.24 -6.57
CA ALA A 250 -13.38 -22.02 -7.10
C ALA A 250 -12.52 -22.30 -8.34
N THR A 251 -12.77 -21.57 -9.43
CA THR A 251 -11.94 -21.55 -10.63
C THR A 251 -10.97 -20.37 -10.63
N ILE A 252 -11.36 -19.29 -9.93
CA ILE A 252 -10.53 -18.15 -9.56
C ILE A 252 -10.73 -17.92 -8.06
N ALA A 253 -9.63 -17.85 -7.31
CA ALA A 253 -9.63 -17.51 -5.89
C ALA A 253 -8.40 -16.69 -5.54
N TYR A 254 -8.40 -16.03 -4.38
CA TYR A 254 -7.18 -15.45 -3.83
C TYR A 254 -7.16 -15.48 -2.29
N VAL A 255 -5.98 -15.26 -1.73
CA VAL A 255 -5.76 -15.02 -0.30
C VAL A 255 -4.89 -13.78 -0.14
N ARG A 256 -5.22 -12.93 0.85
CA ARG A 256 -4.39 -11.79 1.25
C ARG A 256 -3.29 -12.23 2.21
N VAL A 257 -2.07 -11.77 1.96
CA VAL A 257 -0.86 -12.13 2.73
C VAL A 257 -0.14 -10.84 3.10
N GLY A 258 -0.23 -10.45 4.38
CA GLY A 258 0.20 -9.11 4.81
C GLY A 258 -0.52 -8.03 4.00
N ASP A 259 0.25 -7.24 3.25
CA ASP A 259 -0.27 -6.18 2.39
C ASP A 259 -0.51 -6.59 0.93
N GLY A 260 -0.08 -7.80 0.52
CA GLY A 260 -0.20 -8.30 -0.85
C GLY A 260 -1.14 -9.50 -1.00
N PHE A 261 -1.08 -10.17 -2.16
CA PHE A 261 -2.06 -11.18 -2.57
C PHE A 261 -1.43 -12.38 -3.28
N GLN A 262 -1.93 -13.59 -2.99
CA GLN A 262 -1.76 -14.77 -3.86
C GLN A 262 -3.07 -14.99 -4.62
N VAL A 263 -3.08 -14.76 -5.94
CA VAL A 263 -4.24 -14.96 -6.82
C VAL A 263 -4.03 -16.21 -7.66
N VAL A 264 -5.00 -17.13 -7.66
CA VAL A 264 -4.88 -18.43 -8.33
C VAL A 264 -5.96 -18.58 -9.40
N THR A 265 -5.55 -18.91 -10.63
CA THR A 265 -6.42 -19.16 -11.77
C THR A 265 -6.21 -20.57 -12.33
N THR A 266 -7.30 -21.30 -12.55
CA THR A 266 -7.31 -22.71 -12.98
C THR A 266 -7.70 -22.90 -14.45
N ARG A 267 -7.85 -21.80 -15.20
CA ARG A 267 -8.45 -21.80 -16.56
C ARG A 267 -7.53 -21.23 -17.64
N SER A 268 -6.22 -21.35 -17.42
CA SER A 268 -5.16 -21.03 -18.39
C SER A 268 -5.20 -19.58 -18.87
N LEU A 269 -5.48 -18.62 -17.98
CA LEU A 269 -5.69 -17.21 -18.34
C LEU A 269 -4.38 -16.54 -18.80
N GLY A 270 -3.25 -16.91 -18.18
CA GLY A 270 -1.92 -16.48 -18.62
C GLY A 270 -1.57 -17.04 -19.99
N TYR A 271 -1.89 -18.32 -20.24
CA TYR A 271 -1.73 -18.94 -21.56
C TYR A 271 -2.59 -18.28 -22.66
N LYS A 272 -3.86 -17.96 -22.36
CA LYS A 272 -4.76 -17.24 -23.26
C LYS A 272 -4.27 -15.83 -23.58
N LEU A 273 -3.68 -15.14 -22.59
CA LEU A 273 -3.05 -13.83 -22.77
C LEU A 273 -1.72 -13.92 -23.54
N ASN A 274 -0.99 -15.04 -23.42
CA ASN A 274 0.23 -15.32 -24.18
C ASN A 274 -0.04 -15.60 -25.66
N ALA A 275 -1.17 -16.22 -25.98
CA ALA A 275 -1.56 -16.58 -27.34
C ALA A 275 -1.97 -15.36 -28.21
N THR A 276 -1.67 -15.44 -29.51
CA THR A 276 -2.13 -14.47 -30.51
C THR A 276 -3.31 -15.03 -31.32
N SER A 277 -3.98 -14.20 -32.12
CA SER A 277 -5.15 -14.56 -32.94
C SER A 277 -4.95 -15.70 -33.96
N ARG A 278 -3.71 -16.21 -34.12
CA ARG A 278 -3.41 -17.40 -34.92
C ARG A 278 -3.50 -18.73 -34.15
N ASN A 279 -3.82 -18.70 -32.84
CA ASN A 279 -3.85 -19.88 -31.95
C ASN A 279 -2.54 -20.72 -31.96
N ALA A 280 -1.42 -20.10 -32.32
CA ALA A 280 -0.11 -20.74 -32.31
C ALA A 280 0.56 -20.59 -30.92
N ALA A 281 1.39 -21.56 -30.55
CA ALA A 281 2.23 -21.46 -29.37
C ALA A 281 3.19 -20.26 -29.51
N ASN A 282 3.08 -19.30 -28.60
CA ASN A 282 3.94 -18.13 -28.53
C ASN A 282 5.01 -18.41 -27.45
N ASP A 283 6.00 -19.24 -27.81
CA ASP A 283 6.99 -19.81 -26.88
C ASP A 283 8.43 -19.80 -27.41
N ARG A 284 8.68 -19.02 -28.46
CA ARG A 284 9.99 -18.68 -29.03
C ARG A 284 10.71 -17.59 -28.24
N VAL A 285 11.93 -17.22 -28.64
CA VAL A 285 12.73 -16.11 -28.07
C VAL A 285 12.20 -14.73 -28.47
N ALA A 286 11.60 -14.60 -29.65
CA ALA A 286 10.93 -13.40 -30.13
C ALA A 286 9.41 -13.60 -30.19
N ALA A 287 8.66 -12.60 -29.75
CA ALA A 287 7.20 -12.63 -29.74
C ALA A 287 6.61 -12.77 -31.15
N GLN A 288 5.52 -13.52 -31.26
CA GLN A 288 4.70 -13.52 -32.48
C GLN A 288 3.85 -12.24 -32.55
N ASP A 289 3.73 -11.67 -33.74
CA ASP A 289 2.82 -10.55 -33.99
C ASP A 289 1.39 -11.02 -34.31
N GLY A 290 0.43 -10.41 -33.62
CA GLY A 290 -0.99 -10.60 -33.82
C GLY A 290 -1.81 -9.81 -32.80
N ALA A 291 -3.11 -9.67 -33.05
CA ALA A 291 -4.06 -9.18 -32.05
C ALA A 291 -4.37 -10.31 -31.04
N LEU A 292 -4.88 -9.96 -29.85
CA LEU A 292 -5.41 -10.93 -28.90
C LEU A 292 -6.68 -11.60 -29.45
N SER A 293 -6.87 -12.88 -29.11
CA SER A 293 -8.16 -13.57 -29.28
C SER A 293 -9.19 -13.02 -28.26
N ARG A 294 -10.48 -13.36 -28.39
CA ARG A 294 -11.50 -12.94 -27.39
C ARG A 294 -11.20 -13.45 -25.98
N SER A 295 -10.78 -14.71 -25.87
CA SER A 295 -10.36 -15.31 -24.61
C SER A 295 -9.07 -14.66 -24.07
N GLY A 296 -8.18 -14.19 -24.96
CA GLY A 296 -7.05 -13.32 -24.62
C GLY A 296 -7.46 -11.92 -24.14
N ILE A 297 -8.48 -11.30 -24.75
CA ILE A 297 -9.07 -10.01 -24.34
C ILE A 297 -9.72 -10.13 -22.95
N ALA A 298 -10.52 -11.17 -22.70
CA ALA A 298 -11.09 -11.44 -21.37
C ALA A 298 -10.00 -11.71 -20.32
N SER A 299 -8.93 -12.41 -20.70
CA SER A 299 -7.77 -12.64 -19.81
C SER A 299 -6.96 -11.36 -19.58
N ALA A 300 -6.89 -10.45 -20.56
CA ALA A 300 -6.29 -9.12 -20.41
C ALA A 300 -7.12 -8.23 -19.47
N LYS A 301 -8.46 -8.22 -19.57
CA LYS A 301 -9.34 -7.55 -18.59
C LYS A 301 -8.99 -8.02 -17.17
N PHE A 302 -8.93 -9.34 -16.97
CA PHE A 302 -8.59 -9.94 -15.68
C PHE A 302 -7.19 -9.51 -15.20
N ALA A 303 -6.18 -9.54 -16.06
CA ALA A 303 -4.81 -9.15 -15.70
C ALA A 303 -4.67 -7.66 -15.33
N VAL A 304 -5.43 -6.77 -16.00
CA VAL A 304 -5.50 -5.35 -15.61
C VAL A 304 -6.17 -5.19 -14.24
N ASN A 305 -7.28 -5.90 -14.00
CA ASN A 305 -7.98 -5.87 -12.71
C ASN A 305 -7.13 -6.43 -11.57
N LEU A 306 -6.42 -7.54 -11.83
CA LEU A 306 -5.47 -8.15 -10.92
C LEU A 306 -4.37 -7.18 -10.52
N ALA A 307 -3.75 -6.47 -11.49
CA ALA A 307 -2.77 -5.44 -11.19
C ALA A 307 -3.36 -4.32 -10.31
N SER A 308 -4.65 -4.03 -10.43
CA SER A 308 -5.32 -2.97 -9.66
C SER A 308 -5.66 -3.30 -8.20
N LEU A 309 -5.60 -4.58 -7.78
CA LEU A 309 -5.93 -5.00 -6.41
C LEU A 309 -5.06 -4.32 -5.33
N GLY A 310 -3.81 -3.95 -5.66
CA GLY A 310 -2.92 -3.17 -4.78
C GLY A 310 -3.37 -1.72 -4.52
N SER A 311 -4.62 -1.38 -4.84
CA SER A 311 -5.26 -0.09 -4.54
C SER A 311 -6.25 -0.13 -3.36
N GLU A 312 -6.65 -1.30 -2.88
CA GLU A 312 -7.66 -1.42 -1.82
C GLU A 312 -7.12 -0.97 -0.45
N PHE A 313 -7.85 -0.09 0.25
CA PHE A 313 -7.39 0.53 1.50
C PHE A 313 -8.27 0.09 2.68
N ARG A 314 -8.09 -1.16 3.12
CA ARG A 314 -9.03 -1.83 4.04
C ARG A 314 -8.87 -1.47 5.53
N GLN A 315 -7.82 -0.76 5.93
CA GLN A 315 -7.58 -0.33 7.31
C GLN A 315 -6.76 0.96 7.36
N GLN A 316 -6.75 1.63 8.52
CA GLN A 316 -5.99 2.87 8.71
C GLN A 316 -4.48 2.67 8.41
N GLY A 317 -4.00 3.32 7.34
CA GLY A 317 -2.64 3.15 6.82
C GLY A 317 -2.49 2.11 5.70
N GLY A 318 -3.59 1.58 5.14
CA GLY A 318 -3.61 0.75 3.93
C GLY A 318 -3.41 -0.75 4.14
N GLY A 319 -2.86 -1.16 5.28
CA GLY A 319 -2.53 -2.56 5.53
C GLY A 319 -1.91 -2.81 6.90
N SER A 320 -1.46 -4.04 7.15
CA SER A 320 -0.90 -4.43 8.45
C SER A 320 0.43 -3.74 8.74
N ARG A 321 1.21 -3.41 7.69
CA ARG A 321 2.45 -2.62 7.80
C ARG A 321 2.20 -1.11 7.88
N ARG A 322 0.95 -0.68 7.70
CA ARG A 322 0.47 0.70 7.82
C ARG A 322 1.28 1.73 7.02
N ALA A 323 1.69 1.35 5.81
CA ALA A 323 2.53 2.16 4.93
C ALA A 323 1.91 3.53 4.53
N GLY A 324 0.59 3.70 4.61
CA GLY A 324 -0.10 4.94 4.25
C GLY A 324 -0.09 5.24 2.75
N SER A 325 0.16 4.22 1.92
CA SER A 325 0.27 4.36 0.47
C SER A 325 -0.34 3.18 -0.28
N THR A 326 -0.60 3.37 -1.58
CA THR A 326 -1.09 2.34 -2.52
C THR A 326 -0.22 2.26 -3.76
N VAL A 327 -0.23 1.11 -4.43
CA VAL A 327 0.59 0.88 -5.65
C VAL A 327 0.02 1.63 -6.86
N ILE A 328 -1.31 1.68 -6.95
CA ILE A 328 -2.02 2.29 -8.06
C ILE A 328 -2.12 3.80 -7.90
N ASP A 329 -1.94 4.49 -9.02
CA ASP A 329 -2.04 5.93 -9.10
C ASP A 329 -3.50 6.37 -9.23
N ILE A 330 -3.93 7.25 -8.32
CA ILE A 330 -5.14 8.06 -8.46
C ILE A 330 -4.64 9.46 -8.84
N PRO A 331 -4.60 9.80 -10.14
CA PRO A 331 -3.96 11.02 -10.62
C PRO A 331 -4.81 12.26 -10.32
N ALA A 332 -4.19 13.27 -9.72
CA ALA A 332 -4.79 14.60 -9.56
C ALA A 332 -4.63 15.44 -10.86
N PRO A 333 -5.51 16.41 -11.14
CA PRO A 333 -6.63 16.88 -10.31
C PRO A 333 -7.85 15.95 -10.35
N LEU A 334 -8.65 15.99 -9.29
CA LEU A 334 -9.87 15.20 -9.15
C LEU A 334 -11.11 16.11 -9.09
N LEU A 335 -12.29 15.55 -9.35
CA LEU A 335 -13.56 16.24 -9.11
C LEU A 335 -14.24 15.69 -7.87
N ASN A 336 -14.89 16.59 -7.12
CA ASN A 336 -15.78 16.23 -6.02
C ASN A 336 -16.96 15.42 -6.59
N ARG A 337 -17.21 14.24 -6.03
CA ARG A 337 -18.28 13.34 -6.44
C ARG A 337 -19.49 13.44 -5.52
N PHE A 338 -19.27 13.37 -4.21
CA PHE A 338 -20.34 13.51 -3.22
C PHE A 338 -19.83 14.01 -1.87
N LYS A 339 -20.76 14.45 -1.03
CA LYS A 339 -20.50 14.87 0.36
C LYS A 339 -21.42 14.10 1.33
N GLY A 340 -20.83 13.28 2.19
CA GLY A 340 -21.54 12.65 3.31
C GLY A 340 -21.50 13.55 4.55
N ILE A 341 -22.55 14.35 4.76
CA ILE A 341 -22.63 15.34 5.86
C ILE A 341 -23.60 14.83 6.94
N ASN A 342 -23.20 14.93 8.22
CA ASN A 342 -24.10 14.63 9.34
C ASN A 342 -25.10 15.79 9.53
N ARG A 343 -26.40 15.50 9.42
CA ARG A 343 -27.50 16.47 9.58
C ARG A 343 -28.27 16.35 10.91
N ASP A 344 -27.89 15.45 11.82
CA ASP A 344 -28.58 15.26 13.11
C ASP A 344 -28.31 16.45 14.07
N GLY A 345 -28.97 17.59 13.80
CA GLY A 345 -28.82 18.86 14.52
C GLY A 345 -29.31 18.89 15.97
N THR A 346 -29.46 17.73 16.62
CA THR A 346 -29.91 17.57 18.01
C THR A 346 -28.77 17.26 19.00
N ALA A 347 -27.52 17.18 18.53
CA ALA A 347 -26.34 17.11 19.40
C ALA A 347 -25.42 18.31 19.15
N ALA A 348 -25.34 19.24 20.11
CA ALA A 348 -24.32 20.29 20.16
C ALA A 348 -22.94 19.74 20.60
N ASN A 349 -22.64 18.50 20.20
CA ASN A 349 -21.43 17.77 20.52
C ASN A 349 -20.67 17.55 19.20
N ASN A 350 -19.38 17.87 19.17
CA ASN A 350 -18.52 17.64 18.02
C ASN A 350 -18.35 16.13 17.79
N GLU A 351 -19.27 15.51 17.06
CA GLU A 351 -19.27 14.07 16.82
C GLU A 351 -18.15 13.67 15.86
N GLU A 352 -17.27 12.80 16.34
CA GLU A 352 -15.98 12.57 15.72
C GLU A 352 -16.05 11.68 14.49
N PHE A 353 -15.50 12.18 13.39
CA PHE A 353 -15.17 11.39 12.20
C PHE A 353 -13.73 10.86 12.33
N ASN A 354 -13.52 9.58 12.05
CA ASN A 354 -12.18 8.98 11.94
C ASN A 354 -11.78 8.79 10.47
N ALA A 355 -10.53 8.37 10.24
CA ALA A 355 -10.06 8.00 8.91
C ALA A 355 -10.98 6.90 8.33
N PRO A 356 -11.64 7.13 7.18
CA PRO A 356 -12.46 6.11 6.55
C PRO A 356 -11.59 5.04 5.89
N VAL A 357 -12.22 3.94 5.47
CA VAL A 357 -11.57 2.87 4.69
C VAL A 357 -12.35 2.62 3.42
N VAL A 358 -11.65 2.27 2.34
CA VAL A 358 -12.23 2.04 1.01
C VAL A 358 -12.00 0.58 0.64
N TYR A 359 -13.08 -0.13 0.35
CA TYR A 359 -13.05 -1.55 0.04
C TYR A 359 -14.19 -1.95 -0.88
N LYS A 360 -13.90 -2.69 -1.96
CA LYS A 360 -14.86 -3.08 -3.02
C LYS A 360 -15.64 -1.88 -3.59
N GLY A 361 -15.07 -0.67 -3.53
CA GLY A 361 -15.74 0.56 -3.93
C GLY A 361 -16.81 1.05 -2.96
N VAL A 362 -16.76 0.63 -1.69
CA VAL A 362 -17.58 1.20 -0.61
C VAL A 362 -16.67 1.89 0.41
N ALA A 363 -17.08 3.08 0.84
CA ALA A 363 -16.42 3.85 1.88
C ALA A 363 -17.11 3.64 3.23
N TYR A 364 -16.39 3.06 4.18
CA TYR A 364 -16.87 2.87 5.55
C TYR A 364 -16.37 4.03 6.41
N VAL A 365 -17.31 4.81 6.92
CA VAL A 365 -17.09 6.08 7.60
C VAL A 365 -17.65 6.00 9.02
N VAL A 366 -16.83 6.28 10.03
CA VAL A 366 -17.32 6.48 11.39
C VAL A 366 -17.88 7.88 11.52
N GLN A 367 -19.11 7.99 12.03
CA GLN A 367 -19.83 9.23 12.28
C GLN A 367 -20.25 9.22 13.75
N GLY A 368 -19.41 9.78 14.62
CA GLY A 368 -19.66 9.88 16.06
C GLY A 368 -19.74 8.53 16.76
N ARG A 369 -20.95 7.97 16.84
CA ARG A 369 -21.29 6.69 17.47
C ARG A 369 -21.78 5.63 16.48
N ARG A 370 -21.80 5.94 15.18
CA ARG A 370 -22.27 5.06 14.10
C ARG A 370 -21.14 4.74 13.13
N LEU A 371 -21.32 3.62 12.43
CA LEU A 371 -20.61 3.27 11.21
C LEU A 371 -21.58 3.41 10.05
N VAL A 372 -21.16 4.07 8.97
CA VAL A 372 -21.98 4.32 7.77
C VAL A 372 -21.21 3.82 6.54
N ALA A 373 -21.88 3.11 5.66
CA ALA A 373 -21.35 2.66 4.38
C ALA A 373 -21.95 3.53 3.25
N TYR A 374 -21.08 4.11 2.42
CA TYR A 374 -21.45 4.85 1.21
C TYR A 374 -20.88 4.16 -0.02
N ASP A 375 -21.61 4.13 -1.14
CA ASP A 375 -20.94 3.86 -2.41
C ASP A 375 -19.92 4.97 -2.69
N THR A 376 -18.74 4.58 -3.17
CA THR A 376 -17.74 5.51 -3.66
C THR A 376 -18.05 6.08 -5.05
N ASP A 377 -19.03 5.53 -5.78
CA ASP A 377 -19.53 6.07 -7.05
C ASP A 377 -21.07 6.00 -7.18
N PRO A 378 -21.84 6.95 -6.60
CA PRO A 378 -23.32 7.01 -6.64
C PRO A 378 -24.02 7.06 -8.01
N GLY A 379 -23.33 6.74 -9.11
CA GLY A 379 -23.88 6.47 -10.44
C GLY A 379 -23.43 5.12 -11.04
N GLN A 380 -22.69 4.31 -10.28
CA GLN A 380 -22.40 2.90 -10.55
C GLN A 380 -23.50 2.04 -9.91
N ASP A 381 -23.69 0.84 -10.43
CA ASP A 381 -24.49 -0.24 -9.84
C ASP A 381 -23.44 -1.25 -9.33
N LEU A 382 -23.33 -1.40 -8.00
CA LEU A 382 -22.25 -2.14 -7.33
C LEU A 382 -22.41 -3.66 -7.44
N ASP A 383 -23.65 -4.16 -7.33
CA ASP A 383 -23.95 -5.59 -7.31
C ASP A 383 -24.45 -6.16 -8.65
N GLY A 384 -24.94 -5.29 -9.54
CA GLY A 384 -25.53 -5.59 -10.84
C GLY A 384 -27.07 -5.65 -10.87
N PHE A 385 -27.76 -5.17 -9.83
CA PHE A 385 -29.18 -5.30 -9.61
C PHE A 385 -29.83 -4.00 -9.11
N ASN A 386 -31.08 -3.75 -9.54
CA ASN A 386 -31.90 -2.58 -9.20
C ASN A 386 -31.39 -1.19 -9.64
N GLY A 387 -30.13 -1.06 -10.07
CA GLY A 387 -29.56 0.17 -10.63
C GLY A 387 -28.83 1.03 -9.59
N PRO A 388 -28.42 2.27 -9.95
CA PRO A 388 -27.41 3.03 -9.19
C PRO A 388 -27.82 3.66 -7.84
N ASP A 389 -28.71 3.02 -7.09
CA ASP A 389 -29.19 3.45 -5.76
C ASP A 389 -29.04 2.23 -4.83
N ASP A 390 -27.79 1.97 -4.44
CA ASP A 390 -27.32 0.74 -3.80
C ASP A 390 -27.62 0.74 -2.30
N GLY A 391 -28.88 0.50 -1.91
CA GLY A 391 -29.25 0.23 -0.51
C GLY A 391 -30.35 1.13 0.04
N MET A 392 -30.03 2.13 0.86
CA MET A 392 -31.06 2.98 1.48
C MET A 392 -31.47 4.12 0.55
N VAL A 393 -32.61 3.95 -0.14
CA VAL A 393 -33.17 4.92 -1.11
C VAL A 393 -33.09 6.37 -0.64
N ASP A 394 -32.23 7.16 -1.30
CA ASP A 394 -31.82 8.50 -0.87
C ASP A 394 -32.79 9.61 -1.38
N TYR A 395 -34.05 9.56 -0.93
CA TYR A 395 -35.10 10.53 -1.30
C TYR A 395 -34.74 11.99 -0.95
N GLY A 396 -34.18 12.72 -1.91
CA GLY A 396 -34.01 14.18 -1.87
C GLY A 396 -32.68 14.67 -1.26
N ASN A 397 -31.64 13.84 -1.24
CA ASN A 397 -30.35 14.23 -0.67
C ASN A 397 -29.55 15.16 -1.62
N SER A 398 -29.52 16.45 -1.32
CA SER A 398 -28.92 17.53 -2.14
C SER A 398 -27.39 17.47 -2.30
N PHE A 399 -26.74 16.38 -1.87
CA PHE A 399 -25.28 16.21 -1.84
C PHE A 399 -24.79 14.99 -2.63
N GLY A 400 -25.70 14.25 -3.28
CA GLY A 400 -25.36 13.21 -4.27
C GLY A 400 -24.60 12.01 -3.72
N ALA A 401 -24.65 11.77 -2.42
CA ALA A 401 -24.11 10.55 -1.80
C ALA A 401 -25.18 9.45 -1.85
N ASP A 402 -24.75 8.22 -2.12
CA ASP A 402 -25.56 7.00 -1.98
C ASP A 402 -25.15 6.29 -0.69
N LYS A 403 -26.10 6.08 0.22
CA LYS A 403 -25.90 5.37 1.49
C LYS A 403 -26.43 3.94 1.42
N ILE A 404 -25.51 2.99 1.44
CA ILE A 404 -25.82 1.56 1.49
C ILE A 404 -26.48 1.16 2.81
N TRP A 405 -25.89 1.57 3.93
CA TRP A 405 -26.46 1.34 5.26
C TRP A 405 -25.82 2.21 6.35
N GLU A 406 -26.49 2.35 7.49
CA GLU A 406 -25.95 2.92 8.72
C GLU A 406 -26.20 2.00 9.94
N SER A 407 -25.26 1.97 10.89
CA SER A 407 -25.36 1.14 12.10
C SER A 407 -26.30 1.74 13.15
N THR A 408 -26.77 0.90 14.07
CA THR A 408 -27.26 1.36 15.38
C THR A 408 -26.16 2.09 16.16
N ASP A 409 -26.54 2.96 17.11
CA ASP A 409 -25.58 3.67 17.96
C ASP A 409 -24.77 2.70 18.86
N LEU A 410 -23.45 2.78 18.79
CA LEU A 410 -22.51 2.00 19.61
C LEU A 410 -22.11 2.76 20.89
N TYR A 411 -21.41 2.10 21.83
CA TYR A 411 -21.21 2.62 23.18
C TYR A 411 -20.11 3.69 23.29
N GLY A 412 -20.47 4.84 23.87
CA GLY A 412 -19.58 5.97 24.12
C GLY A 412 -19.31 6.84 22.88
N PRO A 413 -18.81 8.08 23.05
CA PRO A 413 -18.35 8.91 21.95
C PRO A 413 -16.97 8.43 21.46
N GLY A 414 -16.76 8.44 20.14
CA GLY A 414 -15.46 8.16 19.54
C GLY A 414 -15.16 6.66 19.39
N LEU A 415 -15.65 6.06 18.30
CA LEU A 415 -15.23 4.72 17.88
C LEU A 415 -13.76 4.73 17.41
N SER A 416 -13.22 3.57 17.06
CA SER A 416 -11.95 3.47 16.33
C SER A 416 -12.10 3.84 14.85
N SER A 417 -10.99 3.98 14.11
CA SER A 417 -11.04 3.81 12.65
C SER A 417 -11.53 2.38 12.33
N PRO A 418 -12.34 2.18 11.28
CA PRO A 418 -12.78 0.84 10.86
C PRO A 418 -11.65 0.01 10.25
N VAL A 419 -11.85 -1.31 10.21
CA VAL A 419 -11.11 -2.27 9.36
C VAL A 419 -12.08 -3.15 8.60
N VAL A 420 -11.78 -3.47 7.35
CA VAL A 420 -12.51 -4.47 6.56
C VAL A 420 -11.66 -5.72 6.39
N VAL A 421 -12.28 -6.89 6.60
CA VAL A 421 -11.67 -8.20 6.46
C VAL A 421 -12.58 -9.11 5.64
N GLU A 422 -11.99 -9.76 4.66
CA GLU A 422 -12.60 -10.89 3.97
C GLU A 422 -12.41 -12.12 4.83
N ALA A 423 -13.51 -12.83 5.08
CA ALA A 423 -13.45 -14.07 5.82
C ALA A 423 -14.29 -15.13 5.11
N ALA A 424 -13.64 -16.23 4.73
CA ALA A 424 -14.37 -17.44 4.43
C ALA A 424 -14.84 -18.03 5.78
N ASP A 425 -16.14 -18.24 5.93
CA ASP A 425 -16.65 -19.06 7.03
C ASP A 425 -16.23 -20.51 6.75
N PRO A 426 -15.41 -21.14 7.62
CA PRO A 426 -14.95 -22.51 7.40
C PRO A 426 -16.09 -23.55 7.48
N ASP A 427 -17.21 -23.22 8.13
CA ASP A 427 -18.30 -24.14 8.42
C ASP A 427 -19.38 -24.12 7.32
N SER A 428 -19.77 -22.94 6.81
CA SER A 428 -20.66 -22.82 5.64
C SER A 428 -19.93 -22.79 4.29
N GLY A 429 -18.64 -22.47 4.27
CA GLY A 429 -17.84 -22.32 3.05
C GLY A 429 -18.23 -21.10 2.19
N ALA A 430 -19.00 -20.16 2.74
CA ALA A 430 -19.36 -18.88 2.14
C ALA A 430 -18.27 -17.84 2.40
N ASN A 431 -18.02 -16.97 1.41
CA ASN A 431 -17.29 -15.73 1.67
C ASN A 431 -18.25 -14.78 2.44
N THR A 432 -17.77 -14.10 3.46
CA THR A 432 -18.48 -12.96 4.05
C THR A 432 -17.46 -11.88 4.40
N ASP A 433 -17.71 -10.70 3.87
CA ASP A 433 -16.90 -9.53 4.11
C ASP A 433 -17.41 -8.85 5.36
N TYR A 434 -16.53 -8.61 6.33
CA TYR A 434 -16.86 -8.00 7.61
C TYR A 434 -16.16 -6.67 7.77
N VAL A 435 -16.90 -5.63 8.19
CA VAL A 435 -16.31 -4.39 8.69
C VAL A 435 -16.39 -4.37 10.22
N TYR A 436 -15.25 -4.11 10.85
CA TYR A 436 -15.07 -4.11 12.29
C TYR A 436 -14.70 -2.73 12.83
N VAL A 437 -15.27 -2.37 13.99
CA VAL A 437 -14.97 -1.16 14.75
C VAL A 437 -14.89 -1.48 16.24
N ALA A 438 -14.01 -0.78 16.96
CA ALA A 438 -13.92 -0.86 18.42
C ALA A 438 -14.62 0.34 19.07
N ASP A 439 -15.32 0.10 20.20
CA ASP A 439 -15.94 1.15 21.01
C ASP A 439 -15.01 1.72 22.09
N ARG A 440 -15.46 2.76 22.80
CA ARG A 440 -14.69 3.45 23.85
C ARG A 440 -14.33 2.55 25.06
N SER A 441 -14.92 1.36 25.17
CA SER A 441 -14.56 0.33 26.16
C SER A 441 -13.74 -0.83 25.59
N GLY A 442 -13.21 -0.67 24.36
CA GLY A 442 -12.40 -1.65 23.65
C GLY A 442 -13.20 -2.80 23.04
N ARG A 443 -14.54 -2.80 23.15
CA ARG A 443 -15.37 -3.88 22.61
C ARG A 443 -15.36 -3.83 21.10
N LEU A 444 -15.14 -4.99 20.48
CA LEU A 444 -15.09 -5.12 19.02
C LEU A 444 -16.48 -5.54 18.49
N TYR A 445 -16.93 -4.87 17.44
CA TYR A 445 -18.21 -5.14 16.76
C TYR A 445 -17.96 -5.44 15.29
N GLY A 446 -18.60 -6.47 14.74
CA GLY A 446 -18.52 -6.81 13.32
C GLY A 446 -19.88 -6.67 12.61
N PHE A 447 -19.87 -6.03 11.44
CA PHE A 447 -21.03 -5.89 10.55
C PHE A 447 -20.71 -6.57 9.22
N SER A 448 -21.73 -7.08 8.50
CA SER A 448 -21.53 -7.43 7.09
C SER A 448 -21.21 -6.15 6.31
N ALA A 449 -20.15 -6.19 5.51
CA ALA A 449 -19.64 -5.03 4.79
C ALA A 449 -20.68 -4.52 3.77
N LEU A 450 -21.23 -5.41 2.94
CA LEU A 450 -22.20 -5.08 1.89
C LEU A 450 -23.65 -5.48 2.22
N ASN A 451 -23.89 -6.12 3.37
CA ASN A 451 -25.23 -6.57 3.81
C ASN A 451 -25.94 -7.45 2.75
N GLU A 452 -25.20 -8.36 2.11
CA GLU A 452 -25.67 -9.10 0.94
C GLU A 452 -26.72 -10.19 1.24
N THR A 453 -27.42 -10.59 0.18
CA THR A 453 -28.18 -11.85 0.08
C THR A 453 -27.26 -13.02 -0.26
N SER A 454 -27.74 -14.25 -0.10
CA SER A 454 -27.04 -15.46 -0.59
C SER A 454 -26.87 -15.52 -2.12
N THR A 455 -27.35 -14.52 -2.85
CA THR A 455 -27.24 -14.34 -4.29
C THR A 455 -26.30 -13.18 -4.68
N GLY A 456 -25.62 -12.55 -3.72
CA GLY A 456 -24.69 -11.43 -3.94
C GLY A 456 -25.36 -10.06 -4.09
N GLN A 457 -26.68 -9.96 -3.89
CA GLN A 457 -27.40 -8.70 -3.97
C GLN A 457 -27.34 -7.94 -2.63
N ILE A 458 -27.03 -6.65 -2.65
CA ILE A 458 -27.09 -5.72 -1.54
C ILE A 458 -28.55 -5.60 -1.06
N ARG A 459 -28.78 -5.73 0.25
CA ARG A 459 -30.13 -5.62 0.83
C ARG A 459 -30.43 -4.18 1.23
N VAL A 460 -31.48 -3.61 0.64
CA VAL A 460 -32.19 -2.41 1.16
C VAL A 460 -32.56 -2.61 2.64
N PRO A 461 -31.93 -1.91 3.59
CA PRO A 461 -32.23 -2.06 5.02
C PRO A 461 -33.55 -1.35 5.36
N ALA A 462 -34.45 -2.02 6.08
CA ALA A 462 -35.67 -1.38 6.61
C ALA A 462 -35.41 -0.37 7.76
N GLY A 463 -34.15 -0.15 8.13
CA GLY A 463 -33.70 0.70 9.23
C GLY A 463 -32.24 0.43 9.60
N ARG A 464 -31.78 0.99 10.73
CA ARG A 464 -30.39 0.88 11.18
C ARG A 464 -29.92 -0.56 11.38
N VAL A 465 -28.78 -0.89 10.80
CA VAL A 465 -28.18 -2.23 10.83
C VAL A 465 -27.59 -2.53 12.21
N ARG A 466 -27.89 -3.72 12.72
CA ARG A 466 -27.29 -4.25 13.97
C ARG A 466 -26.00 -5.00 13.63
N PRO A 467 -25.03 -5.05 14.57
CA PRO A 467 -23.83 -5.87 14.38
C PRO A 467 -24.21 -7.33 14.17
N LEU A 468 -23.66 -7.94 13.12
CA LEU A 468 -23.78 -9.37 12.82
C LEU A 468 -22.96 -10.21 13.83
N ILE A 469 -21.83 -9.65 14.25
CA ILE A 469 -20.97 -10.16 15.31
C ILE A 469 -21.07 -9.16 16.47
N GLY A 470 -21.79 -9.57 17.52
CA GLY A 470 -22.09 -8.75 18.70
C GLY A 470 -20.83 -8.32 19.49
N PRO A 471 -20.98 -7.48 20.53
CA PRO A 471 -19.86 -6.92 21.27
C PRO A 471 -18.94 -8.01 21.84
N ILE A 472 -17.74 -8.12 21.29
CA ILE A 472 -16.69 -9.00 21.80
C ILE A 472 -16.00 -8.26 22.94
N ASP A 473 -16.20 -8.73 24.16
CA ASP A 473 -15.57 -8.15 25.35
C ASP A 473 -14.06 -8.46 25.39
N PRO A 474 -13.19 -7.46 25.64
CA PRO A 474 -11.75 -7.70 25.76
C PRO A 474 -11.39 -8.65 26.93
N PRO A 475 -10.47 -9.62 26.75
CA PRO A 475 -10.13 -10.60 27.77
C PRO A 475 -9.66 -9.98 29.10
N GLY A 476 -10.38 -10.34 30.18
CA GLY A 476 -10.10 -9.89 31.54
C GLY A 476 -10.58 -8.47 31.86
N GLY A 477 -11.40 -7.81 31.03
CA GLY A 477 -12.09 -6.57 31.39
C GLY A 477 -12.07 -5.47 30.32
N ARG A 478 -12.93 -4.46 30.46
CA ARG A 478 -13.04 -3.34 29.50
C ARG A 478 -11.75 -2.50 29.42
N ALA A 479 -11.57 -1.82 28.29
CA ALA A 479 -10.49 -0.88 28.07
C ALA A 479 -10.79 0.54 28.62
N GLU A 480 -9.73 1.30 28.85
CA GLU A 480 -9.72 2.58 29.58
C GLU A 480 -9.01 3.70 28.77
N TYR A 481 -9.58 4.10 27.62
CA TYR A 481 -8.99 5.13 26.75
C TYR A 481 -9.06 6.58 27.29
N GLY A 482 -9.60 6.79 28.49
CA GLY A 482 -9.76 8.13 29.07
C GLY A 482 -10.62 9.04 28.18
N THR A 483 -10.05 10.17 27.73
CA THR A 483 -10.67 11.11 26.78
C THR A 483 -10.31 10.85 25.31
N GLY A 484 -9.48 9.84 25.03
CA GLY A 484 -9.12 9.44 23.66
C GLY A 484 -10.18 8.58 22.97
N THR A 485 -10.02 8.41 21.67
CA THR A 485 -10.76 7.44 20.85
C THR A 485 -10.18 6.03 21.04
N ALA A 486 -10.95 5.01 20.65
CA ALA A 486 -10.46 3.63 20.68
C ALA A 486 -9.37 3.38 19.61
N ASN A 487 -8.35 2.60 19.97
CA ASN A 487 -7.27 2.25 19.03
C ASN A 487 -7.81 1.42 17.86
N ALA A 488 -7.33 1.72 16.64
CA ALA A 488 -7.74 0.99 15.45
C ALA A 488 -7.28 -0.48 15.47
N PRO A 489 -8.19 -1.44 15.21
CA PRO A 489 -7.82 -2.85 14.99
C PRO A 489 -6.84 -3.00 13.82
N THR A 490 -6.02 -4.04 13.87
CA THR A 490 -5.12 -4.43 12.76
C THR A 490 -5.41 -5.86 12.37
N VAL A 491 -5.67 -6.10 11.07
CA VAL A 491 -5.88 -7.45 10.54
C VAL A 491 -4.60 -7.99 9.95
N HIS A 492 -4.29 -9.25 10.24
CA HIS A 492 -3.18 -9.98 9.62
C HIS A 492 -3.48 -11.50 9.63
N ASN A 493 -3.31 -12.18 8.49
CA ASN A 493 -3.54 -13.63 8.34
C ASN A 493 -4.89 -14.15 8.89
N GLY A 494 -5.99 -13.43 8.65
CA GLY A 494 -7.34 -13.81 9.10
C GLY A 494 -7.62 -13.63 10.60
N LEU A 495 -6.69 -12.99 11.32
CA LEU A 495 -6.80 -12.65 12.73
C LEU A 495 -6.87 -11.13 12.90
N ILE A 496 -7.67 -10.68 13.87
CA ILE A 496 -7.79 -9.29 14.28
C ILE A 496 -7.01 -9.10 15.56
N TYR A 497 -6.02 -8.21 15.54
CA TYR A 497 -5.18 -7.86 16.67
C TYR A 497 -5.64 -6.53 17.25
N MET A 498 -6.03 -6.56 18.52
CA MET A 498 -6.41 -5.38 19.29
C MET A 498 -5.28 -5.00 20.23
N ALA A 499 -4.89 -3.73 20.23
CA ALA A 499 -3.97 -3.16 21.22
C ALA A 499 -4.72 -2.07 22.01
N ASP A 500 -5.08 -2.36 23.25
CA ASP A 500 -5.89 -1.49 24.11
C ASP A 500 -5.20 -1.18 25.44
N ILE A 501 -5.90 -0.43 26.31
CA ILE A 501 -5.38 0.03 27.60
C ILE A 501 -6.27 -0.52 28.71
N GLN A 502 -5.68 -1.15 29.73
CA GLN A 502 -6.38 -1.66 30.91
C GLN A 502 -5.55 -1.36 32.18
N GLY A 503 -6.10 -0.63 33.14
CA GLY A 503 -5.40 -0.27 34.39
C GLY A 503 -4.17 0.60 34.17
N ASN A 504 -4.23 1.51 33.19
CA ASN A 504 -3.07 2.27 32.68
C ASN A 504 -1.91 1.40 32.13
N LYS A 505 -2.18 0.15 31.71
CA LYS A 505 -1.22 -0.76 31.06
C LYS A 505 -1.68 -1.14 29.67
N GLY A 506 -0.75 -1.38 28.75
CA GLY A 506 -1.05 -1.89 27.42
C GLY A 506 -1.46 -3.36 27.47
N ARG A 507 -2.46 -3.74 26.68
CA ARG A 507 -2.88 -5.12 26.49
C ARG A 507 -3.06 -5.42 25.01
N VAL A 508 -2.54 -6.56 24.56
CA VAL A 508 -2.80 -7.08 23.21
C VAL A 508 -3.67 -8.33 23.33
N TRP A 509 -4.67 -8.46 22.46
CA TRP A 509 -5.53 -9.65 22.37
C TRP A 509 -6.00 -9.93 20.94
N VAL A 510 -6.44 -11.16 20.67
CA VAL A 510 -6.66 -11.67 19.30
C VAL A 510 -8.04 -12.28 19.09
N VAL A 511 -8.65 -11.99 17.94
CA VAL A 511 -9.97 -12.49 17.52
C VAL A 511 -9.87 -13.16 16.14
N ARG A 512 -10.62 -14.25 15.94
CA ARG A 512 -10.88 -14.84 14.63
C ARG A 512 -11.80 -13.97 13.79
N ALA A 513 -11.33 -13.46 12.66
CA ALA A 513 -12.12 -12.56 11.81
C ALA A 513 -13.42 -13.18 11.25
N SER A 514 -13.45 -14.49 11.00
CA SER A 514 -14.60 -15.17 10.38
C SER A 514 -15.77 -15.46 11.33
N THR A 515 -15.56 -15.40 12.65
CA THR A 515 -16.59 -15.77 13.65
C THR A 515 -16.72 -14.80 14.81
N GLY A 516 -15.80 -13.84 14.96
CA GLY A 516 -15.74 -12.96 16.13
C GLY A 516 -15.31 -13.67 17.42
N ARG A 517 -14.91 -14.95 17.36
CA ARG A 517 -14.45 -15.68 18.54
C ARG A 517 -13.04 -15.24 18.94
N VAL A 518 -12.86 -14.91 20.21
CA VAL A 518 -11.52 -14.70 20.81
C VAL A 518 -10.71 -16.00 20.68
N ILE A 519 -9.47 -15.91 20.18
CA ILE A 519 -8.59 -17.09 20.08
C ILE A 519 -8.17 -17.51 21.49
N ALA A 520 -8.13 -18.82 21.74
CA ALA A 520 -7.73 -19.40 23.01
C ALA A 520 -7.07 -20.76 22.81
N SER A 521 -6.17 -21.11 23.71
CA SER A 521 -5.72 -22.48 23.98
C SER A 521 -6.40 -22.94 25.27
N ASP A 522 -5.70 -22.88 26.39
CA ASP A 522 -6.28 -23.03 27.73
C ASP A 522 -6.93 -21.72 28.21
N ASN A 523 -6.28 -20.58 27.92
CA ASN A 523 -6.80 -19.24 28.18
C ASN A 523 -6.94 -18.42 26.89
N PRO A 524 -7.72 -17.32 26.89
CA PRO A 524 -7.72 -16.36 25.79
C PRO A 524 -6.32 -15.83 25.47
N PHE A 525 -6.01 -15.68 24.19
CA PHE A 525 -4.75 -15.09 23.72
C PHE A 525 -4.72 -13.62 24.12
N LYS A 526 -4.05 -13.34 25.24
CA LYS A 526 -3.93 -12.03 25.88
C LYS A 526 -2.50 -11.87 26.38
N ILE A 527 -1.91 -10.70 26.11
CA ILE A 527 -0.62 -10.31 26.66
C ILE A 527 -0.77 -8.93 27.32
N GLY A 528 -0.28 -8.78 28.55
CA GLY A 528 -0.34 -7.52 29.31
C GLY A 528 -1.71 -7.20 29.93
N GLY A 529 -1.96 -5.92 30.16
CA GLY A 529 -3.10 -5.42 30.93
C GLY A 529 -2.92 -5.50 32.45
N SER A 530 -3.94 -5.09 33.19
CA SER A 530 -3.91 -5.08 34.66
C SER A 530 -3.79 -6.50 35.23
N GLY A 531 -2.92 -6.68 36.22
CA GLY A 531 -2.68 -7.95 36.91
C GLY A 531 -1.68 -8.90 36.26
N ALA A 532 -1.08 -8.56 35.10
CA ALA A 532 0.02 -9.32 34.53
C ALA A 532 1.33 -9.08 35.31
N ALA A 533 2.12 -10.14 35.58
CA ALA A 533 3.37 -10.01 36.35
C ALA A 533 4.45 -9.18 35.66
N ASN A 534 4.39 -9.02 34.34
CA ASN A 534 5.24 -8.12 33.58
C ASN A 534 4.34 -7.10 32.85
N GLU A 535 4.62 -5.82 33.03
CA GLU A 535 3.75 -4.73 32.61
C GLU A 535 4.18 -4.12 31.27
N ILE A 536 3.24 -4.02 30.32
CA ILE A 536 3.43 -3.23 29.10
C ILE A 536 2.91 -1.80 29.35
N PRO A 537 3.64 -0.74 28.96
CA PRO A 537 3.11 0.62 28.92
C PRO A 537 1.81 0.75 28.07
N PRO A 538 0.90 1.69 28.38
CA PRO A 538 -0.34 1.87 27.63
C PRO A 538 -0.05 2.24 26.17
N PHE A 539 -0.86 1.74 25.23
CA PHE A 539 -0.63 1.96 23.79
C PHE A 539 -1.24 3.28 23.30
N SER A 540 -0.47 4.04 22.51
CA SER A 540 -0.93 5.32 21.94
C SER A 540 -1.70 5.18 20.62
N SER A 541 -1.60 4.05 19.94
CA SER A 541 -2.41 3.67 18.78
C SER A 541 -2.43 2.14 18.62
N GLY A 542 -3.14 1.63 17.60
CA GLY A 542 -3.14 0.19 17.31
C GLY A 542 -1.79 -0.33 16.81
N PRO A 543 -1.62 -1.66 16.63
CA PRO A 543 -0.33 -2.25 16.30
C PRO A 543 -0.04 -2.29 14.79
N THR A 544 1.23 -2.36 14.42
CA THR A 544 1.73 -2.60 13.05
C THR A 544 2.39 -3.98 13.01
N ILE A 545 2.07 -4.79 12.00
CA ILE A 545 2.44 -6.22 11.94
C ILE A 545 3.05 -6.55 10.58
N GLY A 546 4.15 -7.31 10.58
CA GLY A 546 4.69 -7.95 9.38
C GLY A 546 5.97 -8.73 9.65
N SER A 547 6.54 -9.32 8.60
CA SER A 547 7.70 -10.22 8.71
C SER A 547 9.03 -9.47 8.65
N ILE A 548 9.99 -9.88 9.50
CA ILE A 548 11.42 -9.49 9.44
C ILE A 548 12.32 -10.73 9.25
N PRO A 549 13.49 -10.62 8.58
CA PRO A 549 14.44 -11.73 8.47
C PRO A 549 14.95 -12.22 9.84
N ILE A 550 15.17 -13.54 9.98
CA ILE A 550 15.88 -14.06 11.15
C ILE A 550 17.39 -13.77 10.99
N ALA A 551 18.00 -13.17 12.00
CA ALA A 551 19.39 -12.67 11.96
C ALA A 551 20.48 -13.76 12.04
N ASP A 552 20.12 -15.03 12.24
CA ASP A 552 21.04 -16.17 12.33
C ASP A 552 21.38 -16.80 10.95
N ASN A 553 20.90 -16.19 9.86
CA ASN A 553 21.01 -16.69 8.48
C ASN A 553 20.34 -18.07 8.23
N SER A 554 19.43 -18.53 9.11
CA SER A 554 18.62 -19.75 8.90
C SER A 554 17.70 -19.69 7.68
N GLY A 555 17.49 -18.50 7.10
CA GLY A 555 16.68 -18.27 5.91
C GLY A 555 15.19 -18.03 6.18
N GLY A 556 14.73 -18.21 7.42
CA GLY A 556 13.34 -17.93 7.82
C GLY A 556 13.06 -16.45 8.10
N THR A 557 11.85 -16.17 8.57
CA THR A 557 11.41 -14.85 9.06
C THR A 557 10.67 -14.94 10.38
N ASP A 558 10.87 -13.96 11.24
CA ASP A 558 10.03 -13.73 12.42
C ASP A 558 8.87 -12.82 12.06
N LEU A 559 7.65 -13.21 12.43
CA LEU A 559 6.47 -12.37 12.38
C LEU A 559 6.40 -11.58 13.70
N VAL A 560 6.43 -10.26 13.59
CA VAL A 560 6.55 -9.36 14.74
C VAL A 560 5.43 -8.34 14.75
N LEU A 561 4.88 -8.11 15.94
CA LEU A 561 3.91 -7.07 16.25
C LEU A 561 4.62 -5.92 16.94
N TYR A 562 4.57 -4.75 16.32
CA TYR A 562 5.11 -3.49 16.82
C TYR A 562 3.96 -2.61 17.32
N ALA A 563 4.03 -2.11 18.55
CA ALA A 563 2.99 -1.24 19.10
C ALA A 563 3.62 0.01 19.75
N PRO A 564 3.17 1.23 19.41
CA PRO A 564 3.70 2.45 20.01
C PRO A 564 3.12 2.64 21.41
N THR A 565 4.00 2.98 22.35
CA THR A 565 3.66 3.17 23.76
C THR A 565 3.57 4.64 24.11
N ALA A 566 2.56 4.99 24.91
CA ALA A 566 2.45 6.27 25.58
C ALA A 566 3.28 6.28 26.87
N SER A 567 3.56 7.48 27.38
CA SER A 567 4.29 7.67 28.64
C SER A 567 3.50 7.18 29.86
N THR A 568 4.21 6.64 30.86
CA THR A 568 3.65 6.03 32.09
C THR A 568 3.92 6.81 33.39
N GLY A 569 4.75 7.85 33.36
CA GLY A 569 5.29 8.47 34.57
C GLY A 569 6.46 9.40 34.26
N SER A 570 7.36 9.63 35.22
CA SER A 570 8.56 10.47 35.03
C SER A 570 9.81 9.66 34.65
N GLY A 571 10.76 10.31 33.97
CA GLY A 571 12.06 9.74 33.62
C GLY A 571 12.12 8.90 32.34
N ALA A 572 13.34 8.54 31.93
CA ALA A 572 13.65 7.98 30.60
C ALA A 572 12.97 6.63 30.28
N ASN A 573 12.80 5.75 31.27
CA ASN A 573 12.11 4.46 31.09
C ASN A 573 10.57 4.60 30.98
N ALA A 574 10.04 5.76 31.36
CA ALA A 574 8.61 6.06 31.33
C ALA A 574 8.20 6.91 30.11
N ALA A 575 9.15 7.31 29.26
CA ALA A 575 8.88 8.08 28.04
C ALA A 575 8.12 7.25 26.98
N ALA A 576 7.40 7.96 26.10
CA ALA A 576 6.76 7.37 24.94
C ALA A 576 7.76 6.58 24.08
N GLY A 577 7.29 5.55 23.38
CA GLY A 577 8.19 4.52 22.88
C GLY A 577 7.57 3.53 21.90
N LEU A 578 8.21 2.36 21.82
CA LEU A 578 7.84 1.23 21.00
C LEU A 578 8.07 -0.07 21.77
N ILE A 579 7.18 -1.06 21.64
CA ILE A 579 7.44 -2.46 22.01
C ILE A 579 7.38 -3.35 20.77
N SER A 580 8.24 -4.38 20.72
CA SER A 580 8.15 -5.45 19.73
C SER A 580 7.87 -6.81 20.40
N LEU A 581 6.79 -7.46 19.94
CA LEU A 581 6.31 -8.75 20.39
C LEU A 581 6.46 -9.77 19.27
N TRP A 582 7.11 -10.90 19.54
CA TRP A 582 7.19 -12.03 18.62
C TRP A 582 5.83 -12.73 18.56
N ILE A 583 5.27 -12.97 17.38
CA ILE A 583 3.93 -13.59 17.29
C ILE A 583 3.93 -14.93 16.55
N GLY A 584 4.98 -15.21 15.78
CA GLY A 584 5.20 -16.48 15.09
C GLY A 584 6.43 -16.41 14.20
N THR A 585 6.70 -17.49 13.48
CA THR A 585 7.87 -17.63 12.62
C THR A 585 7.52 -18.46 11.38
N GLN A 586 8.18 -18.15 10.26
CA GLN A 586 8.02 -18.86 9.00
C GLN A 586 9.37 -19.37 8.48
N GLY A 587 9.44 -20.66 8.14
CA GLY A 587 10.59 -21.27 7.48
C GLY A 587 11.88 -21.33 8.31
N GLU A 588 11.79 -21.35 9.64
CA GLU A 588 12.94 -21.48 10.54
C GLU A 588 13.66 -22.83 10.36
N SER A 589 15.00 -22.80 10.39
CA SER A 589 15.78 -24.03 10.62
C SER A 589 15.74 -24.37 12.11
N PRO A 590 15.44 -25.63 12.49
CA PRO A 590 15.58 -26.08 13.87
C PRO A 590 16.98 -25.79 14.44
N VAL A 591 17.02 -25.53 15.75
CA VAL A 591 18.22 -25.18 16.51
C VAL A 591 19.21 -26.33 16.58
N GLN A 592 18.69 -27.55 16.62
CA GLN A 592 19.41 -28.81 16.67
C GLN A 592 18.97 -29.69 15.50
N GLU A 593 19.75 -30.71 15.15
CA GLU A 593 19.24 -31.74 14.24
C GLU A 593 17.99 -32.40 14.84
N VAL A 594 17.02 -32.71 13.98
CA VAL A 594 15.76 -33.33 14.43
C VAL A 594 16.03 -34.68 15.10
N GLU A 595 15.40 -34.95 16.23
CA GLU A 595 15.63 -36.16 17.03
C GLU A 595 14.55 -37.19 16.77
N ALA A 596 14.89 -38.47 16.81
CA ALA A 596 13.90 -39.55 16.73
C ALA A 596 13.36 -39.83 18.14
N VAL A 597 12.04 -39.77 18.31
CA VAL A 597 11.36 -40.04 19.59
C VAL A 597 10.31 -41.15 19.40
N PRO A 598 9.85 -41.82 20.48
CA PRO A 598 8.84 -42.87 20.35
C PRO A 598 7.58 -42.37 19.62
N GLY A 599 7.33 -42.91 18.42
CA GLY A 599 6.18 -42.55 17.59
C GLY A 599 6.31 -41.23 16.80
N GLY A 600 7.47 -40.58 16.76
CA GLY A 600 7.61 -39.30 16.05
C GLY A 600 9.03 -38.74 15.90
N VAL A 601 9.06 -37.48 15.49
CA VAL A 601 10.26 -36.66 15.30
C VAL A 601 10.15 -35.42 16.16
N LEU A 602 11.13 -35.18 17.02
CA LEU A 602 11.22 -34.00 17.87
C LEU A 602 12.00 -32.90 17.16
N VAL A 603 11.47 -31.68 17.23
CA VAL A 603 12.03 -30.48 16.60
C VAL A 603 12.19 -29.38 17.65
N THR A 604 13.42 -29.14 18.07
CA THR A 604 13.77 -28.01 18.95
C THR A 604 13.81 -26.71 18.14
N THR A 605 12.88 -25.79 18.44
CA THR A 605 12.80 -24.46 17.81
C THR A 605 13.55 -23.40 18.63
N ARG A 606 13.77 -22.22 18.06
CA ARG A 606 14.30 -21.06 18.79
C ARG A 606 13.37 -20.58 19.91
N ALA A 607 12.10 -20.99 19.95
CA ALA A 607 11.22 -20.69 21.07
C ALA A 607 11.74 -21.37 22.35
N GLN A 608 12.13 -22.64 22.27
CA GLN A 608 12.67 -23.37 23.43
C GLN A 608 13.93 -22.69 24.02
N GLN A 609 14.81 -22.14 23.17
CA GLN A 609 15.97 -21.36 23.62
C GLN A 609 15.62 -20.00 24.25
N GLN A 610 14.43 -19.45 23.99
CA GLN A 610 14.04 -18.08 24.37
C GLN A 610 13.20 -18.02 25.65
N GLY A 611 13.18 -19.09 26.45
CA GLY A 611 12.34 -19.25 27.63
C GLY A 611 11.13 -20.16 27.41
N GLY A 612 11.08 -20.85 26.26
CA GLY A 612 10.04 -21.82 25.93
C GLY A 612 8.60 -21.28 25.89
N PRO A 613 8.29 -20.13 25.26
CA PRO A 613 6.91 -19.78 24.97
C PRO A 613 6.26 -20.92 24.17
N PRO A 614 5.11 -21.46 24.62
CA PRO A 614 4.50 -22.59 23.94
C PRO A 614 4.10 -22.24 22.51
N ILE A 615 4.01 -23.26 21.66
CA ILE A 615 3.63 -23.13 20.25
C ILE A 615 2.17 -23.55 20.08
N TRP A 616 1.38 -22.70 19.43
CA TRP A 616 -0.05 -22.96 19.25
C TRP A 616 -0.27 -24.13 18.29
N CYS A 617 -0.76 -25.25 18.83
CA CYS A 617 -1.05 -26.48 18.11
C CYS A 617 -2.57 -26.76 18.06
N PRO A 618 -3.36 -26.00 17.28
CA PRO A 618 -4.82 -26.13 17.27
C PRO A 618 -5.28 -27.49 16.74
N THR A 619 -6.06 -28.21 17.56
CA THR A 619 -6.63 -29.51 17.22
C THR A 619 -7.87 -29.39 16.32
N ALA A 620 -8.66 -28.32 16.51
CA ALA A 620 -9.90 -28.02 15.80
C ALA A 620 -9.69 -27.88 14.28
N PRO A 621 -10.42 -28.62 13.41
CA PRO A 621 -10.23 -28.59 11.96
C PRO A 621 -10.34 -27.20 11.32
N THR A 622 -11.17 -26.33 11.89
CA THR A 622 -11.39 -24.95 11.44
C THR A 622 -10.22 -24.01 11.77
N GLU A 623 -9.32 -24.39 12.68
CA GLU A 623 -8.18 -23.59 13.16
C GLU A 623 -6.82 -24.16 12.71
N ARG A 624 -6.79 -25.36 12.12
CA ARG A 624 -5.59 -25.94 11.47
C ARG A 624 -5.00 -25.09 10.33
N GLN A 625 -5.67 -24.03 9.92
CA GLN A 625 -5.10 -22.97 9.08
C GLN A 625 -4.10 -22.06 9.81
N TRP A 626 -3.73 -22.34 11.06
CA TRP A 626 -2.62 -21.69 11.79
C TRP A 626 -1.70 -22.68 12.51
N ALA A 627 -1.91 -23.98 12.33
CA ALA A 627 -1.12 -25.03 12.97
C ALA A 627 0.34 -25.05 12.48
N PRO A 628 1.28 -25.60 13.27
CA PRO A 628 2.66 -25.73 12.86
C PRO A 628 2.82 -26.62 11.64
N ARG A 629 3.71 -26.23 10.73
CA ARG A 629 4.05 -26.97 9.51
C ARG A 629 5.53 -27.32 9.52
N ILE A 630 5.85 -28.55 9.14
CA ILE A 630 7.21 -28.99 8.80
C ILE A 630 7.32 -29.21 7.30
N THR A 631 8.48 -28.87 6.73
CA THR A 631 8.90 -29.29 5.39
C THR A 631 10.38 -29.72 5.47
N TYR A 632 10.83 -30.55 4.55
CA TYR A 632 12.23 -30.97 4.48
C TYR A 632 12.86 -30.53 3.15
N VAL A 633 14.14 -30.18 3.19
CA VAL A 633 14.96 -29.83 2.02
C VAL A 633 16.23 -30.66 1.99
N ASN A 634 16.69 -31.03 0.80
CA ASN A 634 17.94 -31.75 0.61
C ASN A 634 19.12 -30.81 0.94
N ARG A 635 20.10 -31.28 1.72
CA ARG A 635 21.25 -30.48 2.16
C ARG A 635 22.18 -30.05 1.01
N ASP A 636 22.29 -30.89 -0.02
CA ASP A 636 23.26 -30.71 -1.10
C ASP A 636 22.67 -29.93 -2.28
N THR A 637 21.40 -30.17 -2.62
CA THR A 637 20.73 -29.50 -3.75
C THR A 637 19.79 -28.37 -3.33
N GLY A 638 19.34 -28.33 -2.08
CA GLY A 638 18.27 -27.42 -1.63
C GLY A 638 16.87 -27.82 -2.10
N ASP A 639 16.73 -28.89 -2.89
CA ASP A 639 15.45 -29.35 -3.42
C ASP A 639 14.53 -29.82 -2.28
N PRO A 640 13.21 -29.58 -2.38
CA PRO A 640 12.27 -29.95 -1.33
C PRO A 640 11.92 -31.45 -1.40
N MET A 641 11.66 -32.07 -0.25
CA MET A 641 11.14 -33.44 -0.17
C MET A 641 9.70 -33.49 -0.68
N ASP A 642 9.45 -34.24 -1.76
CA ASP A 642 8.13 -34.35 -2.39
C ASP A 642 7.03 -34.81 -1.42
N ALA A 643 5.78 -34.53 -1.78
CA ALA A 643 4.62 -34.87 -0.96
C ALA A 643 4.56 -36.36 -0.58
N ALA A 644 4.65 -37.28 -1.55
CA ALA A 644 4.49 -38.70 -1.29
C ALA A 644 5.57 -39.23 -0.33
N THR A 645 6.81 -38.77 -0.50
CA THR A 645 7.93 -39.08 0.40
C THR A 645 7.69 -38.49 1.80
N LEU A 646 7.24 -37.24 1.94
CA LEU A 646 6.95 -36.64 3.25
C LEU A 646 5.88 -37.41 4.03
N ALA A 647 4.86 -37.94 3.35
CA ALA A 647 3.79 -38.74 3.95
C ALA A 647 4.33 -39.95 4.74
N THR A 648 5.45 -40.52 4.30
CA THR A 648 6.07 -41.70 4.95
C THR A 648 6.77 -41.35 6.27
N TYR A 649 7.15 -40.07 6.45
CA TYR A 649 7.88 -39.58 7.62
C TYR A 649 7.02 -38.79 8.60
N VAL A 650 5.96 -38.11 8.12
CA VAL A 650 5.07 -37.28 8.96
C VAL A 650 3.62 -37.72 8.78
N THR A 651 3.06 -38.32 9.82
CA THR A 651 1.74 -39.00 9.82
C THR A 651 0.67 -38.26 10.62
N GLY A 652 1.04 -37.25 11.42
CA GLY A 652 0.15 -36.56 12.34
C GLY A 652 0.37 -35.04 12.41
N PRO A 653 -0.56 -34.28 13.04
CA PRO A 653 -0.35 -32.88 13.37
C PRO A 653 0.75 -32.73 14.42
N ALA A 654 1.40 -31.57 14.47
CA ALA A 654 2.39 -31.27 15.50
C ALA A 654 1.74 -31.14 16.90
N ILE A 655 2.51 -31.48 17.92
CA ILE A 655 2.19 -31.30 19.33
C ILE A 655 3.37 -30.55 19.98
N ASP A 656 3.12 -29.50 20.75
CA ASP A 656 4.16 -28.93 21.61
C ASP A 656 4.36 -29.84 22.83
N SER A 657 5.54 -30.44 22.94
CA SER A 657 5.86 -31.42 23.98
C SER A 657 6.56 -30.82 25.21
N SER A 658 7.13 -29.61 25.12
CA SER A 658 7.89 -29.02 26.24
C SER A 658 8.15 -27.50 26.12
N GLY A 659 7.24 -26.73 25.53
CA GLY A 659 7.37 -25.27 25.42
C GLY A 659 8.36 -24.88 24.32
N GLY A 660 7.89 -24.82 23.09
CA GLY A 660 8.74 -24.53 21.93
C GLY A 660 9.48 -25.76 21.37
N GLN A 661 9.10 -26.98 21.77
CA GLN A 661 9.56 -28.22 21.14
C GLN A 661 8.40 -28.91 20.44
N LEU A 662 8.48 -29.07 19.12
CA LEU A 662 7.41 -29.69 18.33
C LEU A 662 7.71 -31.16 18.09
N THR A 663 6.82 -32.04 18.56
CA THR A 663 6.80 -33.44 18.16
C THR A 663 5.85 -33.62 16.98
N PHE A 664 6.37 -34.10 15.85
CA PHE A 664 5.60 -34.50 14.68
C PHE A 664 5.46 -36.04 14.67
N PRO A 665 4.24 -36.61 14.74
CA PRO A 665 4.05 -38.06 14.68
C PRO A 665 4.57 -38.65 13.36
N GLY A 666 5.22 -39.82 13.42
CA GLY A 666 5.85 -40.47 12.28
C GLY A 666 7.26 -41.00 12.56
N THR A 667 8.20 -40.82 11.64
CA THR A 667 9.59 -41.34 11.73
C THR A 667 10.62 -40.35 11.20
N LYS A 668 11.86 -40.39 11.75
CA LYS A 668 12.93 -39.46 11.34
C LYS A 668 13.40 -39.77 9.90
N PRO A 669 13.40 -38.79 8.98
CA PRO A 669 13.93 -38.99 7.63
C PRO A 669 15.47 -39.09 7.61
N PRO A 670 16.05 -39.63 6.51
CA PRO A 670 17.49 -39.74 6.32
C PRO A 670 18.24 -38.40 6.47
N THR A 671 19.50 -38.45 6.90
CA THR A 671 20.32 -37.28 7.23
C THR A 671 20.54 -36.30 6.09
N GLN A 672 20.43 -36.72 4.83
CA GLN A 672 20.46 -35.83 3.65
C GLN A 672 19.35 -34.76 3.67
N TRP A 673 18.32 -34.94 4.49
CA TRP A 673 17.21 -34.01 4.63
C TRP A 673 17.38 -33.10 5.87
N GLN A 674 17.12 -31.81 5.70
CA GLN A 674 17.11 -30.80 6.74
C GLN A 674 15.68 -30.25 6.91
N ALA A 675 15.20 -30.16 8.14
CA ALA A 675 13.86 -29.64 8.43
C ALA A 675 13.79 -28.11 8.34
N ARG A 676 12.60 -27.61 8.00
CA ARG A 676 12.17 -26.20 8.06
C ARG A 676 10.79 -26.14 8.69
N VAL A 677 10.62 -25.30 9.71
CA VAL A 677 9.36 -25.19 10.47
C VAL A 677 8.75 -23.79 10.42
N SER A 678 7.41 -23.76 10.37
CA SER A 678 6.60 -22.55 10.52
C SER A 678 5.61 -22.76 11.65
N TYR A 679 5.42 -21.75 12.51
CA TYR A 679 4.54 -21.84 13.68
C TYR A 679 4.06 -20.47 14.16
N ASN A 680 3.00 -20.45 14.98
CA ASN A 680 2.55 -19.28 15.73
C ASN A 680 2.75 -19.55 17.23
N LEU A 681 3.08 -18.52 18.01
CA LEU A 681 3.21 -18.68 19.46
C LEU A 681 1.83 -18.77 20.12
N ASP A 682 1.75 -19.55 21.19
CA ASP A 682 0.58 -19.65 22.06
C ASP A 682 0.65 -18.58 23.15
N TRP A 683 -0.40 -17.76 23.26
CA TRP A 683 -0.48 -16.69 24.28
C TRP A 683 -1.50 -17.01 25.37
N GLY A 684 -2.12 -18.20 25.32
CA GLY A 684 -3.09 -18.69 26.30
C GLY A 684 -2.50 -19.66 27.33
N GLY A 685 -1.30 -20.20 27.09
CA GLY A 685 -0.64 -21.14 28.02
C GLY A 685 -0.21 -20.52 29.36
N ASP A 686 0.41 -19.32 29.35
CA ASP A 686 0.73 -18.56 30.56
C ASP A 686 0.68 -17.03 30.30
N PRO A 687 -0.24 -16.28 30.94
CA PRO A 687 -0.34 -14.83 30.77
C PRO A 687 0.86 -14.04 31.31
N ASN A 688 1.77 -14.68 32.07
CA ASN A 688 2.99 -14.04 32.58
C ASN A 688 4.21 -14.20 31.66
N ASN A 689 4.12 -15.03 30.60
CA ASN A 689 5.21 -15.33 29.67
C ASN A 689 5.56 -14.19 28.70
N LEU A 690 5.41 -12.94 29.15
CA LEU A 690 5.88 -11.77 28.40
C LEU A 690 7.39 -11.87 28.11
N GLN A 691 8.19 -12.51 28.96
CA GLN A 691 9.64 -12.62 28.74
C GLN A 691 10.01 -13.52 27.54
N GLY A 692 9.22 -14.54 27.23
CA GLY A 692 9.39 -15.35 26.01
C GLY A 692 8.94 -14.63 24.74
N ILE A 693 7.93 -13.76 24.85
CA ILE A 693 7.24 -13.15 23.71
C ILE A 693 7.77 -11.74 23.37
N GLN A 694 8.05 -10.91 24.38
CA GLN A 694 8.62 -9.58 24.22
C GLN A 694 10.07 -9.69 23.75
N ARG A 695 10.33 -9.19 22.55
CA ARG A 695 11.67 -9.12 21.98
C ARG A 695 12.37 -7.87 22.51
N GLY A 696 11.81 -6.70 22.21
CA GLY A 696 12.46 -5.41 22.40
C GLY A 696 11.52 -4.32 22.90
N THR A 697 12.11 -3.28 23.47
CA THR A 697 11.46 -2.02 23.79
C THR A 697 12.39 -0.88 23.44
N LEU A 698 11.84 0.26 23.05
CA LEU A 698 12.54 1.54 22.89
C LEU A 698 11.75 2.61 23.63
N ASN A 699 12.44 3.52 24.34
CA ASN A 699 11.84 4.75 24.86
C ASN A 699 12.54 5.94 24.20
N PHE A 700 11.76 6.83 23.60
CA PHE A 700 12.26 7.98 22.87
C PHE A 700 12.88 9.04 23.81
N PRO A 701 13.82 9.87 23.32
CA PRO A 701 14.38 10.96 24.09
C PRO A 701 13.30 12.01 24.35
N ASP A 702 13.08 12.37 25.62
CA ASP A 702 12.02 13.27 26.05
C ASP A 702 12.47 14.15 27.23
N THR A 703 11.92 15.36 27.32
CA THR A 703 12.07 16.31 28.41
C THR A 703 10.79 16.31 29.24
N ASP A 704 10.72 15.50 30.29
CA ASP A 704 9.57 15.43 31.21
C ASP A 704 8.26 14.94 30.57
N ASN A 705 8.36 13.90 29.73
CA ASN A 705 7.22 13.12 29.23
C ASN A 705 6.21 13.94 28.41
N GLN A 706 6.75 14.94 27.70
CA GLN A 706 6.01 15.85 26.85
C GLN A 706 5.86 15.33 25.42
N GLN A 707 6.47 14.20 25.06
CA GLN A 707 6.39 13.63 23.71
C GLN A 707 5.40 12.46 23.62
N VAL A 708 4.84 12.29 22.42
CA VAL A 708 3.94 11.20 22.02
C VAL A 708 4.31 10.72 20.62
N VAL A 709 4.07 9.44 20.34
CA VAL A 709 4.13 8.91 18.97
C VAL A 709 2.86 9.34 18.23
N TYR A 710 3.00 10.00 17.07
CA TYR A 710 1.85 10.48 16.33
C TYR A 710 1.21 9.39 15.47
N GLY A 711 0.04 8.93 15.94
CA GLY A 711 -0.77 7.95 15.22
C GLY A 711 -0.03 6.63 15.03
N ASN A 712 0.04 6.18 13.78
CA ASN A 712 0.51 4.85 13.44
C ASN A 712 1.99 4.87 13.07
N ILE A 713 2.74 3.88 13.55
CA ILE A 713 4.07 3.56 13.01
C ILE A 713 3.91 2.83 11.67
N ALA A 714 4.79 3.09 10.71
CA ALA A 714 4.78 2.46 9.39
C ALA A 714 6.01 1.55 9.23
N MET A 715 5.92 0.51 8.40
CA MET A 715 7.04 -0.38 8.10
C MET A 715 7.30 -0.49 6.59
N SER A 716 8.54 -0.24 6.15
CA SER A 716 8.92 -0.41 4.74
C SER A 716 8.85 -1.87 4.29
N GLY A 717 8.92 -2.12 2.98
CA GLY A 717 9.07 -3.48 2.46
C GLY A 717 10.24 -4.25 3.10
N ARG A 718 11.38 -3.58 3.33
CA ARG A 718 12.59 -4.21 3.93
C ARG A 718 12.47 -4.47 5.43
N GLY A 719 11.39 -4.04 6.09
CA GLY A 719 11.22 -4.19 7.54
C GLY A 719 11.78 -3.03 8.37
N THR A 720 12.10 -1.90 7.74
CA THR A 720 12.52 -0.67 8.44
C THR A 720 11.27 0.01 9.04
N ILE A 721 11.28 0.29 10.33
CA ILE A 721 10.17 0.83 11.12
C ILE A 721 10.32 2.33 11.24
N TYR A 722 9.30 3.10 10.86
CA TYR A 722 9.26 4.55 11.04
C TYR A 722 8.29 4.92 12.14
N ALA A 723 8.74 5.83 13.00
CA ALA A 723 7.93 6.49 14.01
C ALA A 723 8.17 7.99 13.93
N ILE A 724 7.10 8.78 13.97
CA ILE A 724 7.19 10.22 14.18
C ILE A 724 6.76 10.50 15.61
N VAL A 725 7.61 11.22 16.32
CA VAL A 725 7.46 11.57 17.73
C VAL A 725 7.42 13.09 17.85
N GLY A 726 6.52 13.63 18.65
CA GLY A 726 6.43 15.08 18.85
C GLY A 726 5.60 15.46 20.07
N PRO A 727 5.48 16.77 20.38
CA PRO A 727 5.02 17.21 21.69
C PRO A 727 3.48 17.15 21.89
N ARG A 728 3.07 17.07 23.17
CA ARG A 728 1.74 16.67 23.67
C ARG A 728 0.65 17.75 23.95
N SER A 729 0.73 19.06 23.69
CA SER A 729 1.78 19.95 23.26
C SER A 729 1.61 20.56 21.85
N SER A 730 0.43 21.09 21.48
CA SER A 730 0.30 22.03 20.35
C SER A 730 0.91 23.42 20.62
N SER A 731 1.04 23.82 21.88
CA SER A 731 1.80 25.01 22.31
C SER A 731 3.32 24.79 22.33
N LEU A 732 3.78 23.56 22.10
CA LEU A 732 5.19 23.16 22.12
C LEU A 732 5.63 22.78 20.70
N PHE A 733 6.93 22.94 20.44
CA PHE A 733 7.53 22.74 19.12
C PHE A 733 8.65 21.68 19.15
N GLY A 734 9.06 21.26 17.96
CA GLY A 734 10.04 20.21 17.71
C GLY A 734 9.40 18.82 17.50
N GLY A 735 10.21 17.79 17.80
CA GLY A 735 9.92 16.39 17.53
C GLY A 735 10.91 15.79 16.53
N SER A 736 10.79 14.48 16.31
CA SER A 736 11.74 13.66 15.56
C SER A 736 11.04 12.61 14.70
N LEU A 737 11.48 12.46 13.44
CA LEU A 737 11.22 11.28 12.62
C LEU A 737 12.35 10.27 12.86
N TYR A 738 12.01 9.03 13.16
CA TYR A 738 12.95 7.92 13.32
C TYR A 738 12.77 6.86 12.23
N ALA A 739 13.85 6.16 11.90
CA ALA A 739 13.85 4.89 11.17
C ALA A 739 14.70 3.86 11.92
N PHE A 740 14.11 2.75 12.31
CA PHE A 740 14.78 1.65 13.01
C PHE A 740 14.78 0.36 12.18
N ARG A 741 15.82 -0.45 12.36
CA ARG A 741 15.81 -1.86 11.97
C ARG A 741 15.96 -2.70 13.22
N GLU A 742 15.05 -3.64 13.44
CA GLU A 742 15.26 -4.69 14.43
C GLU A 742 16.19 -5.75 13.82
N GLU A 743 17.26 -6.08 14.54
CA GLU A 743 18.19 -7.16 14.22
C GLU A 743 18.28 -8.09 15.43
N GLY A 744 18.09 -9.39 15.24
CA GLY A 744 18.10 -10.35 16.34
C GLY A 744 16.86 -10.24 17.24
N ARG A 745 17.04 -10.43 18.56
CA ARG A 745 15.94 -10.49 19.55
C ARG A 745 15.68 -9.11 20.16
N GLY A 746 15.02 -8.22 19.42
CA GLY A 746 14.58 -6.93 19.94
C GLY A 746 15.70 -5.92 20.22
N THR A 747 16.85 -6.11 19.58
CA THR A 747 17.90 -5.11 19.48
C THR A 747 17.70 -4.29 18.22
N PHE A 748 17.70 -2.98 18.35
CA PHE A 748 17.42 -2.06 17.26
C PHE A 748 18.67 -1.28 16.87
N ARG A 749 18.78 -0.99 15.56
CA ARG A 749 19.66 0.05 15.02
C ARG A 749 18.83 1.23 14.55
N CYS A 750 19.22 2.44 14.92
CA CYS A 750 18.69 3.68 14.35
C CYS A 750 19.44 3.99 13.06
N LEU A 751 18.73 3.91 11.92
CA LEU A 751 19.27 4.25 10.59
C LEU A 751 19.11 5.75 10.29
N MET A 752 18.10 6.38 10.89
CA MET A 752 17.82 7.82 10.78
C MET A 752 17.12 8.30 12.05
N ARG A 753 17.58 9.42 12.60
CA ARG A 753 16.79 10.35 13.42
C ARG A 753 16.85 11.70 12.71
N TYR A 754 15.72 12.38 12.54
CA TYR A 754 15.65 13.69 11.88
C TYR A 754 14.74 14.61 12.70
N ASP A 755 15.31 15.67 13.27
CA ASP A 755 14.71 16.52 14.29
C ASP A 755 14.27 17.86 13.72
N LEU A 756 13.14 18.39 14.18
CA LEU A 756 12.71 19.75 13.86
C LEU A 756 13.15 20.73 14.95
N TYR A 757 13.74 21.85 14.53
CA TYR A 757 14.16 22.92 15.43
C TYR A 757 14.04 24.31 14.78
N GLY A 758 13.78 25.32 15.61
CA GLY A 758 13.85 26.73 15.23
C GLY A 758 15.25 27.31 15.43
N GLU A 759 15.38 28.62 15.21
CA GLU A 759 16.62 29.34 15.55
C GLU A 759 16.94 29.20 17.04
N HIS A 760 18.18 28.81 17.35
CA HIS A 760 18.66 28.58 18.70
C HIS A 760 20.16 28.89 18.82
N LYS A 761 20.68 28.96 20.05
CA LYS A 761 22.10 29.19 20.34
C LYS A 761 22.77 27.92 20.84
N GLN A 762 23.99 27.67 20.40
CA GLN A 762 24.86 26.61 20.90
C GLN A 762 26.16 27.24 21.41
N ILE A 763 26.59 26.88 22.62
CA ILE A 763 27.89 27.33 23.16
C ILE A 763 28.97 26.35 22.71
N VAL A 764 29.97 26.84 21.99
CA VAL A 764 31.14 26.07 21.53
C VAL A 764 32.40 26.85 21.96
N ASN A 765 33.34 26.21 22.65
CA ASN A 765 34.54 26.86 23.23
C ASN A 765 34.21 28.16 24.00
N GLY A 766 33.15 28.14 24.81
CA GLY A 766 32.68 29.30 25.59
C GLY A 766 31.98 30.40 24.78
N THR A 767 31.90 30.29 23.45
CA THR A 767 31.30 31.31 22.57
C THR A 767 29.91 30.87 22.09
N PRO A 768 28.84 31.68 22.25
CA PRO A 768 27.54 31.38 21.68
C PRO A 768 27.53 31.55 20.14
N GLN A 769 27.15 30.50 19.43
CA GLN A 769 26.91 30.50 17.98
C GLN A 769 25.41 30.33 17.69
N THR A 770 24.88 31.13 16.77
CA THR A 770 23.47 31.04 16.35
C THR A 770 23.29 30.01 15.25
N ILE A 771 22.49 28.99 15.51
CA ILE A 771 22.04 28.01 14.52
C ILE A 771 20.65 28.43 14.03
N ARG A 772 20.51 28.62 12.72
CA ARG A 772 19.26 29.03 12.06
C ARG A 772 18.21 27.92 12.08
N GLU A 773 16.93 28.30 11.99
CA GLU A 773 15.79 27.39 11.83
C GLU A 773 16.05 26.35 10.74
N LEU A 774 15.53 25.12 10.89
CA LEU A 774 15.90 24.02 10.00
C LEU A 774 15.54 24.26 8.53
N TYR A 775 14.41 24.93 8.27
CA TYR A 775 13.92 25.20 6.92
C TYR A 775 13.73 26.69 6.69
N ALA A 776 14.10 27.16 5.49
CA ALA A 776 13.73 28.47 4.97
C ALA A 776 12.41 28.41 4.18
N ASP A 777 11.96 29.57 3.66
CA ASP A 777 10.99 29.60 2.57
C ASP A 777 11.41 30.59 1.47
N ASN A 778 11.85 29.99 0.37
CA ASN A 778 12.30 30.65 -0.86
C ASN A 778 11.19 30.75 -1.92
N ASP A 779 9.98 30.28 -1.64
CA ASP A 779 8.85 30.30 -2.58
C ASP A 779 8.38 31.73 -2.89
N LEU A 780 8.10 32.00 -4.17
CA LEU A 780 7.60 33.31 -4.61
C LEU A 780 6.14 33.55 -4.19
N LEU A 781 5.40 32.53 -3.73
CA LEU A 781 4.06 32.70 -3.13
C LEU A 781 4.05 33.74 -1.99
N ARG A 782 5.18 33.93 -1.29
CA ARG A 782 5.36 34.98 -0.26
C ARG A 782 5.14 36.41 -0.76
N PHE A 783 5.16 36.66 -2.08
CA PHE A 783 4.85 37.95 -2.69
C PHE A 783 3.35 38.16 -2.95
N LEU A 784 2.55 37.09 -3.00
CA LEU A 784 1.09 37.16 -3.13
C LEU A 784 0.38 37.28 -1.76
N ILE A 785 1.11 37.06 -0.67
CA ILE A 785 0.62 37.16 0.70
C ILE A 785 0.85 38.58 1.24
N PRO A 786 -0.15 39.25 1.83
CA PRO A 786 0.01 40.63 2.31
C PRO A 786 1.08 40.80 3.42
N GLY A 787 1.96 41.79 3.22
CA GLY A 787 2.95 42.23 4.21
C GLY A 787 4.27 41.43 4.23
N THR A 788 4.27 40.15 3.82
CA THR A 788 5.47 39.29 3.84
C THR A 788 6.54 39.67 2.80
N SER A 789 6.19 40.49 1.81
CA SER A 789 7.13 41.08 0.85
C SER A 789 7.85 42.32 1.38
N ALA A 790 7.24 43.07 2.30
CA ALA A 790 7.77 44.32 2.84
C ALA A 790 8.68 44.10 4.06
N ASP A 791 8.41 43.07 4.86
CA ASP A 791 9.26 42.64 5.97
C ASP A 791 9.56 41.13 5.85
N PRO A 792 10.75 40.75 5.33
CA PRO A 792 11.17 39.35 5.22
C PRO A 792 11.24 38.60 6.55
N SER A 793 11.29 39.29 7.70
CA SER A 793 11.28 38.62 9.01
C SER A 793 9.94 37.94 9.32
N LEU A 794 8.84 38.45 8.74
CA LEU A 794 7.50 37.86 8.87
C LEU A 794 7.36 36.51 8.14
N ALA A 795 8.20 36.27 7.12
CA ALA A 795 8.22 35.05 6.32
C ALA A 795 8.98 33.89 6.97
N ARG A 796 9.72 34.12 8.08
CA ARG A 796 10.51 33.09 8.79
C ARG A 796 9.62 32.00 9.38
N LEU A 797 10.10 30.75 9.32
CA LEU A 797 9.41 29.59 9.90
C LEU A 797 9.74 29.47 11.39
N THR A 798 8.74 29.70 12.24
CA THR A 798 8.86 29.57 13.72
C THR A 798 8.01 28.41 14.23
N GLY A 799 8.30 27.87 15.42
CA GLY A 799 7.47 26.83 16.04
C GLY A 799 7.36 25.53 15.23
N LEU A 800 8.37 25.19 14.41
CA LEU A 800 8.44 23.96 13.62
C LEU A 800 8.15 22.73 14.48
N ARG A 801 7.12 21.94 14.11
CA ARG A 801 6.61 20.81 14.90
C ARG A 801 6.09 19.72 13.98
N PHE A 802 6.42 18.46 14.23
CA PHE A 802 5.84 17.35 13.47
C PHE A 802 4.34 17.24 13.75
N THR A 803 3.58 16.78 12.76
CA THR A 803 2.12 16.65 12.84
C THR A 803 1.57 15.40 12.19
N SER A 804 2.25 14.76 11.24
CA SER A 804 1.75 13.54 10.57
C SER A 804 2.21 12.25 11.25
N SER A 805 1.58 11.14 10.86
CA SER A 805 2.22 9.81 10.89
C SER A 805 3.15 9.67 9.66
N PRO A 806 4.17 8.81 9.70
CA PRO A 806 5.03 8.55 8.54
C PRO A 806 4.27 7.79 7.45
N VAL A 807 4.52 8.13 6.18
CA VAL A 807 3.98 7.42 5.01
C VAL A 807 5.14 6.89 4.18
N VAL A 808 5.14 5.60 3.86
CA VAL A 808 6.23 4.93 3.12
C VAL A 808 5.72 4.48 1.76
N ARG A 809 6.44 4.82 0.68
CA ARG A 809 6.15 4.33 -0.68
C ARG A 809 7.46 4.12 -1.43
N GLY A 810 7.72 2.86 -1.83
CA GLY A 810 8.98 2.49 -2.50
C GLY A 810 10.18 2.86 -1.64
N ASP A 811 11.14 3.58 -2.24
CA ASP A 811 12.38 4.03 -1.58
C ASP A 811 12.24 5.40 -0.87
N GLN A 812 11.02 5.88 -0.64
CA GLN A 812 10.76 7.17 0.01
C GLN A 812 9.87 7.03 1.26
N VAL A 813 10.15 7.86 2.27
CA VAL A 813 9.25 8.10 3.41
C VAL A 813 8.91 9.59 3.50
N PHE A 814 7.64 9.88 3.74
CA PHE A 814 7.07 11.22 3.78
C PHE A 814 6.62 11.58 5.20
N ALA A 815 6.85 12.84 5.58
CA ALA A 815 6.42 13.37 6.87
C ALA A 815 5.87 14.80 6.72
N GLY A 816 4.91 15.13 7.56
CA GLY A 816 4.27 16.44 7.63
C GLY A 816 4.56 17.13 8.96
N ALA A 817 4.83 18.43 8.87
CA ALA A 817 5.08 19.31 9.99
C ALA A 817 4.33 20.64 9.80
N THR A 818 4.10 21.37 10.88
CA THR A 818 3.57 22.73 10.85
C THR A 818 4.60 23.71 11.38
N ALA A 819 4.55 24.93 10.87
CA ALA A 819 5.25 26.10 11.35
C ALA A 819 4.30 27.30 11.43
N THR A 820 4.65 28.29 12.23
CA THR A 820 3.97 29.58 12.30
C THR A 820 4.79 30.65 11.56
N LYS A 821 4.08 31.40 10.72
CA LYS A 821 4.54 32.64 10.06
C LYS A 821 3.68 33.82 10.50
N ARG A 822 3.98 35.03 10.03
CA ARG A 822 3.19 36.24 10.32
C ARG A 822 2.80 36.97 9.03
N ILE A 823 1.63 37.59 9.00
CA ILE A 823 1.19 38.52 7.95
C ILE A 823 0.83 39.87 8.58
N ASN A 824 0.81 40.93 7.76
CA ASN A 824 0.32 42.23 8.19
C ASN A 824 -0.98 42.56 7.44
N VAL A 825 -2.12 42.39 8.12
CA VAL A 825 -3.48 42.58 7.57
C VAL A 825 -4.29 43.41 8.56
N GLY A 826 -4.07 44.73 8.55
CA GLY A 826 -4.59 45.63 9.60
C GLY A 826 -3.92 45.46 10.97
N GLY A 827 -2.83 44.70 11.03
CA GLY A 827 -2.11 44.30 12.23
C GLY A 827 -1.26 43.05 11.96
N ILE A 828 -0.21 42.83 12.77
CA ILE A 828 0.64 41.64 12.64
C ILE A 828 -0.06 40.45 13.31
N VAL A 829 -0.49 39.48 12.51
CA VAL A 829 -1.18 38.27 12.99
C VAL A 829 -0.43 36.99 12.59
N PRO A 830 -0.40 35.96 13.45
CA PRO A 830 0.20 34.68 13.12
C PRO A 830 -0.70 33.85 12.20
N PHE A 831 -0.09 33.02 11.35
CA PHE A 831 -0.79 32.00 10.57
C PHE A 831 0.06 30.74 10.44
N ALA A 832 -0.60 29.60 10.26
CA ALA A 832 0.08 28.31 10.10
C ALA A 832 0.46 28.05 8.64
N SER A 833 1.60 27.39 8.44
CA SER A 833 2.08 26.85 7.17
C SER A 833 2.55 25.42 7.40
N THR A 834 2.32 24.54 6.42
CA THR A 834 2.74 23.13 6.50
C THR A 834 4.06 22.96 5.77
N VAL A 835 4.99 22.23 6.38
CA VAL A 835 6.19 21.72 5.72
C VAL A 835 5.97 20.23 5.43
N LEU A 836 5.98 19.86 4.15
CA LEU A 836 6.02 18.47 3.72
C LEU A 836 7.47 18.10 3.42
N MET A 837 7.89 16.91 3.82
CA MET A 837 9.26 16.43 3.68
C MET A 837 9.27 15.03 3.06
N ALA A 838 10.20 14.78 2.14
CA ALA A 838 10.47 13.46 1.59
C ALA A 838 11.91 13.06 1.91
N PHE A 839 12.09 11.87 2.47
CA PHE A 839 13.40 11.29 2.80
C PHE A 839 13.59 9.98 2.04
N ARG A 840 14.84 9.56 1.89
CA ARG A 840 15.15 8.18 1.49
C ARG A 840 14.66 7.24 2.59
N ALA A 841 13.80 6.29 2.25
CA ALA A 841 13.31 5.27 3.18
C ALA A 841 14.49 4.45 3.75
N GLU A 842 15.38 4.00 2.86
CA GLU A 842 16.47 3.10 3.21
C GLU A 842 17.82 3.85 3.11
N PRO A 843 18.17 4.70 4.09
CA PRO A 843 19.46 5.38 4.10
C PRO A 843 20.59 4.38 4.32
N LEU A 844 21.74 4.70 3.71
CA LEU A 844 23.00 4.02 3.99
C LEU A 844 23.64 4.63 5.24
N GLY A 845 24.58 3.93 5.87
CA GLY A 845 25.32 4.44 7.04
C GLY A 845 25.86 5.85 6.83
N VAL A 846 25.87 6.65 7.88
CA VAL A 846 26.20 8.08 7.82
C VAL A 846 27.71 8.28 7.64
N GLU A 847 28.10 9.19 6.74
CA GLU A 847 29.50 9.55 6.48
C GLU A 847 29.76 11.03 6.77
N ILE A 848 30.70 11.31 7.68
CA ILE A 848 31.09 12.66 8.14
C ILE A 848 32.54 12.92 7.72
N PRO A 849 32.81 13.84 6.76
CA PRO A 849 34.15 14.29 6.46
C PRO A 849 34.74 15.12 7.60
N VAL A 850 36.06 14.97 7.84
CA VAL A 850 36.84 15.72 8.86
C VAL A 850 38.11 16.32 8.26
N ARG A 851 38.02 16.78 7.01
CA ARG A 851 39.16 17.06 6.09
C ARG A 851 40.36 17.75 6.76
N GLY A 852 41.50 17.04 6.82
CA GLY A 852 42.81 17.58 7.20
C GLY A 852 43.19 17.38 8.67
N ASP A 853 42.23 17.10 9.55
CA ASP A 853 42.51 16.77 10.95
C ASP A 853 42.70 15.25 11.12
N ALA A 854 43.83 14.85 11.69
CA ALA A 854 43.91 13.54 12.32
C ALA A 854 42.96 13.55 13.53
N ILE A 855 42.05 12.57 13.63
CA ILE A 855 41.22 12.38 14.82
C ILE A 855 42.10 11.76 15.91
N PRO A 856 42.41 12.44 17.02
CA PRO A 856 43.19 11.84 18.10
C PRO A 856 42.39 10.76 18.83
N ASP A 857 43.10 9.77 19.37
CA ASP A 857 42.51 8.81 20.31
C ASP A 857 41.89 9.54 21.51
N GLY A 858 40.72 9.07 21.96
CA GLY A 858 39.92 9.75 22.97
C GLY A 858 39.00 10.87 22.45
N SER A 859 38.94 11.12 21.13
CA SER A 859 37.91 12.02 20.58
C SER A 859 36.49 11.49 20.80
N SER A 860 35.52 12.41 20.86
CA SER A 860 34.09 12.08 20.90
C SER A 860 33.27 12.99 19.98
N ILE A 861 32.14 12.47 19.50
CA ILE A 861 31.18 13.21 18.69
C ILE A 861 30.03 13.62 19.61
N ILE A 862 29.69 14.90 19.61
CA ILE A 862 28.69 15.51 20.48
C ILE A 862 27.65 16.23 19.62
N GLN A 863 26.39 16.19 20.03
CA GLN A 863 25.33 16.95 19.41
C GLN A 863 24.33 17.44 20.45
N LYS A 864 23.88 18.69 20.33
CA LYS A 864 22.84 19.25 21.19
C LYS A 864 21.51 18.54 20.94
N ASP A 865 20.87 18.06 22.02
CA ASP A 865 19.65 17.26 21.93
C ASP A 865 18.40 18.10 22.25
N MET A 866 17.75 18.60 21.20
CA MET A 866 16.51 19.39 21.25
C MET A 866 15.32 18.63 21.86
N ALA A 867 15.34 17.30 21.85
CA ALA A 867 14.27 16.44 22.32
C ALA A 867 14.33 16.19 23.84
N ARG A 868 15.51 16.38 24.45
CA ARG A 868 15.78 16.25 25.90
C ARG A 868 16.07 17.57 26.62
N SER A 869 16.35 18.65 25.89
CA SER A 869 16.60 19.96 26.49
C SER A 869 15.33 20.61 27.03
N GLN A 870 15.42 21.27 28.19
CA GLN A 870 14.34 22.09 28.75
C GLN A 870 14.29 23.46 28.07
N ASP A 871 15.44 24.11 27.87
CA ASP A 871 15.53 25.33 27.07
C ASP A 871 15.82 24.98 25.60
N LYS A 872 14.79 25.13 24.74
CA LYS A 872 14.92 24.90 23.30
C LYS A 872 15.54 26.08 22.55
N THR A 873 15.75 27.22 23.19
CA THR A 873 16.45 28.38 22.64
C THR A 873 17.96 28.32 22.90
N GLN A 874 18.38 27.63 23.96
CA GLN A 874 19.77 27.31 24.25
C GLN A 874 19.88 25.87 24.84
N PRO A 875 19.93 24.83 23.97
CA PRO A 875 19.88 23.43 24.39
C PRO A 875 20.92 23.04 25.45
N ASP A 876 20.42 22.56 26.59
CA ASP A 876 21.20 22.18 27.76
C ASP A 876 21.65 20.70 27.76
N GLN A 877 20.97 19.83 27.00
CA GLN A 877 21.30 18.40 26.91
C GLN A 877 22.13 18.02 25.67
N GLU A 878 22.95 16.99 25.82
CA GLU A 878 23.86 16.49 24.77
C GLU A 878 23.66 14.99 24.51
N SER A 879 23.66 14.60 23.23
CA SER A 879 23.93 13.24 22.77
C SER A 879 25.42 13.11 22.49
N GLN A 880 26.07 12.10 23.10
CA GLN A 880 27.51 11.87 22.94
C GLN A 880 27.81 10.45 22.45
N PHE A 881 28.75 10.35 21.51
CA PHE A 881 29.29 9.13 20.93
C PHE A 881 30.80 9.05 21.20
N GLN A 882 31.24 7.96 21.82
CA GLN A 882 32.63 7.72 22.19
C GLN A 882 33.37 6.93 21.09
N GLN A 883 34.70 6.95 21.14
CA GLN A 883 35.55 6.08 20.32
C GLN A 883 35.12 4.60 20.49
N GLY A 884 34.90 3.90 19.37
CA GLY A 884 34.32 2.55 19.33
C GLY A 884 32.82 2.51 19.00
N GLN A 885 32.10 3.64 19.08
CA GLN A 885 30.71 3.77 18.58
C GLN A 885 30.63 4.33 17.15
N TYR A 886 31.77 4.67 16.57
CA TYR A 886 31.97 5.09 15.19
C TYR A 886 33.27 4.51 14.65
N THR A 887 33.41 4.42 13.32
CA THR A 887 34.64 3.99 12.65
C THR A 887 35.28 5.16 11.93
N TYR A 888 36.61 5.35 12.04
CA TYR A 888 37.34 6.35 11.28
C TYR A 888 38.10 5.72 10.11
N ASP A 889 37.77 6.13 8.89
CA ASP A 889 38.46 5.79 7.65
C ASP A 889 39.54 6.85 7.39
N SER A 890 40.74 6.63 7.93
CA SER A 890 41.87 7.57 7.85
C SER A 890 42.39 7.78 6.42
N ALA A 891 42.19 6.82 5.52
CA ALA A 891 42.56 6.94 4.11
C ALA A 891 41.64 7.90 3.35
N ARG A 892 40.37 8.04 3.78
CA ARG A 892 39.39 8.97 3.21
C ARG A 892 39.16 10.23 4.02
N GLY A 893 39.61 10.28 5.28
CA GLY A 893 39.34 11.37 6.21
C GLY A 893 37.84 11.46 6.59
N VAL A 894 37.20 10.29 6.78
CA VAL A 894 35.75 10.17 6.96
C VAL A 894 35.43 9.31 8.18
N ILE A 895 34.53 9.79 9.04
CA ILE A 895 33.89 8.98 10.09
C ILE A 895 32.65 8.29 9.49
N ARG A 896 32.49 6.99 9.76
CA ARG A 896 31.28 6.20 9.47
C ARG A 896 30.51 5.86 10.73
N ILE A 897 29.18 5.97 10.67
CA ILE A 897 28.25 5.58 11.74
C ILE A 897 27.09 4.78 11.14
N ASP A 898 26.99 3.49 11.50
CA ASP A 898 25.93 2.58 11.03
C ASP A 898 24.75 2.46 12.01
N ASN A 899 24.88 2.99 13.23
CA ASN A 899 23.82 3.05 14.23
C ASN A 899 23.83 4.41 14.94
N LEU A 900 22.78 5.21 14.77
CA LEU A 900 22.67 6.56 15.32
C LEU A 900 22.19 6.60 16.78
N MET A 901 22.19 5.47 17.51
CA MET A 901 21.93 5.42 18.95
C MET A 901 22.96 4.55 19.68
N THR A 902 23.32 4.94 20.91
CA THR A 902 24.36 4.25 21.71
C THR A 902 23.85 3.00 22.43
N THR A 903 22.58 2.99 22.81
CA THR A 903 21.85 1.81 23.31
C THR A 903 21.17 1.08 22.15
N THR A 904 20.84 -0.19 22.32
CA THR A 904 20.09 -0.99 21.32
C THR A 904 18.71 -1.45 21.80
N LYS A 905 18.38 -1.21 23.07
CA LYS A 905 17.11 -1.54 23.74
C LYS A 905 16.91 -0.61 24.94
N GLY A 906 15.66 -0.34 25.32
CA GLY A 906 15.29 0.61 26.38
C GLY A 906 15.42 2.07 25.94
N PRO A 907 15.74 3.01 26.85
CA PRO A 907 15.83 4.42 26.51
C PRO A 907 17.00 4.76 25.58
N ILE A 908 16.70 5.46 24.48
CA ILE A 908 17.68 5.84 23.45
C ILE A 908 18.24 7.26 23.67
N GLN A 909 18.60 7.55 24.92
CA GLN A 909 18.99 8.88 25.41
C GLN A 909 20.05 9.54 24.49
N SER A 910 21.24 8.95 24.35
CA SER A 910 22.21 9.42 23.36
C SER A 910 21.88 8.85 21.97
N SER A 911 21.24 9.67 21.15
CA SER A 911 21.05 9.42 19.72
C SER A 911 21.35 10.67 18.89
N LEU A 912 22.06 10.49 17.77
CA LEU A 912 22.42 11.56 16.84
C LEU A 912 21.28 11.78 15.84
N ASN A 913 20.96 13.04 15.54
CA ASN A 913 20.05 13.43 14.48
C ASN A 913 20.81 13.92 13.23
N THR A 914 20.23 13.65 12.07
CA THR A 914 20.78 13.88 10.72
C THR A 914 20.43 15.27 10.15
N SER A 915 19.82 16.12 10.96
CA SER A 915 19.32 17.46 10.60
C SER A 915 20.20 18.58 11.14
N ALA A 916 20.75 18.44 12.35
CA ALA A 916 21.52 19.47 13.05
C ALA A 916 23.04 19.30 12.84
N PRO A 917 23.84 20.37 13.03
CA PRO A 917 25.29 20.27 13.09
C PRO A 917 25.75 19.30 14.19
N ILE A 918 27.00 18.84 14.09
CA ILE A 918 27.68 18.04 15.11
C ILE A 918 28.90 18.79 15.65
N ILE A 919 29.39 18.39 16.81
CA ILE A 919 30.61 18.91 17.44
C ILE A 919 31.59 17.75 17.57
N LEU A 920 32.77 17.87 16.95
CA LEU A 920 33.90 16.99 17.19
C LEU A 920 34.69 17.53 18.39
N ARG A 921 34.63 16.84 19.52
CA ARG A 921 35.42 17.14 20.72
C ARG A 921 36.74 16.38 20.65
N LYS A 922 37.85 17.13 20.55
CA LYS A 922 39.22 16.62 20.55
C LYS A 922 39.82 16.77 21.96
N PRO A 923 40.62 15.82 22.47
CA PRO A 923 41.24 15.92 23.81
C PRO A 923 42.06 17.21 24.01
N ASP A 924 42.88 17.55 23.01
CA ASP A 924 43.90 18.62 23.12
C ASP A 924 43.66 19.80 22.16
N GLY A 925 42.59 19.77 21.36
CA GLY A 925 42.42 20.63 20.17
C GLY A 925 41.21 21.57 20.18
N GLY A 926 40.42 21.60 21.25
CA GLY A 926 39.16 22.34 21.32
C GLY A 926 38.01 21.69 20.53
N ASP A 927 36.79 22.15 20.77
CA ASP A 927 35.60 21.65 20.09
C ASP A 927 35.48 22.26 18.68
N THR A 928 35.24 21.43 17.66
CA THR A 928 35.04 21.86 16.26
C THR A 928 33.61 21.57 15.81
N ILE A 929 32.85 22.60 15.43
CA ILE A 929 31.51 22.40 14.83
C ILE A 929 31.64 21.98 13.36
N LEU A 930 30.88 20.97 12.95
CA LEU A 930 30.86 20.42 11.59
C LEU A 930 29.43 20.37 11.07
N GLU A 931 29.25 20.78 9.81
CA GLU A 931 28.06 20.53 9.01
C GLU A 931 28.44 19.52 7.91
N PRO A 932 28.21 18.22 8.11
CA PRO A 932 28.84 17.18 7.30
C PRO A 932 28.52 17.25 5.81
N ASP A 933 27.26 17.53 5.45
CA ASP A 933 26.82 17.64 4.06
C ASP A 933 27.45 18.85 3.34
N ARG A 934 27.74 19.95 4.05
CA ARG A 934 28.47 21.11 3.49
C ARG A 934 29.88 20.73 3.01
N GLN A 935 30.47 19.68 3.59
CA GLN A 935 31.79 19.17 3.22
C GLN A 935 31.74 18.03 2.18
N GLY A 936 30.55 17.71 1.65
CA GLY A 936 30.32 16.59 0.74
C GLY A 936 30.16 15.23 1.44
N GLY A 937 29.71 15.24 2.70
CA GLY A 937 29.36 14.03 3.44
C GLY A 937 28.06 13.36 2.96
N ARG A 938 27.69 12.28 3.64
CA ARG A 938 26.39 11.61 3.50
C ARG A 938 25.73 11.59 4.88
N PHE A 939 25.08 12.68 5.27
CA PHE A 939 24.51 12.85 6.60
C PHE A 939 22.99 13.02 6.56
N SER A 940 22.48 14.05 5.88
CA SER A 940 21.04 14.24 5.70
C SER A 940 20.44 13.25 4.67
N PRO A 941 19.41 12.46 5.02
CA PRO A 941 18.67 11.61 4.09
C PRO A 941 17.49 12.33 3.40
N LEU A 942 17.31 13.64 3.64
CA LEU A 942 16.29 14.47 3.01
C LEU A 942 16.51 14.54 1.49
N LEU A 943 15.46 14.30 0.72
CA LEU A 943 15.47 14.42 -0.75
C LEU A 943 14.98 15.81 -1.17
N TRP A 944 13.87 16.24 -0.59
CA TRP A 944 13.28 17.58 -0.77
C TRP A 944 12.31 17.90 0.38
N TYR A 945 12.02 19.19 0.55
CA TYR A 945 10.90 19.68 1.36
C TYR A 945 10.07 20.70 0.57
N THR A 946 8.83 20.98 0.99
CA THR A 946 8.05 22.10 0.44
C THR A 946 7.25 22.81 1.53
N VAL A 947 6.96 24.10 1.32
CA VAL A 947 6.25 24.97 2.27
C VAL A 947 4.91 25.37 1.69
N LEU A 948 3.85 24.76 2.21
CA LEU A 948 2.46 25.11 1.90
C LEU A 948 2.05 26.27 2.82
N ASN A 949 2.27 27.49 2.32
CA ASN A 949 1.92 28.72 3.04
C ASN A 949 0.40 28.80 3.28
N GLY A 950 -0.01 29.20 4.49
CA GLY A 950 -1.43 29.42 4.80
C GLY A 950 -2.27 28.14 4.81
N PHE A 951 -1.62 26.98 4.90
CA PHE A 951 -2.24 25.65 4.95
C PHE A 951 -1.74 24.93 6.20
N ASN A 952 -2.67 24.53 7.06
CA ASN A 952 -2.45 23.87 8.32
C ASN A 952 -2.90 22.42 8.24
N THR A 953 -2.01 21.49 8.53
CA THR A 953 -2.32 20.06 8.58
C THR A 953 -2.59 19.54 10.00
N SER A 954 -2.50 20.41 11.02
CA SER A 954 -2.73 20.05 12.42
C SER A 954 -4.16 20.35 12.87
N SER A 955 -4.84 19.36 13.44
CA SER A 955 -6.17 19.57 14.02
C SER A 955 -6.08 20.49 15.24
N THR A 956 -6.75 21.64 15.17
CA THR A 956 -6.91 22.61 16.28
C THR A 956 -7.82 22.12 17.41
N SER A 957 -8.45 20.94 17.28
CA SER A 957 -9.47 20.41 18.19
C SER A 957 -8.97 19.93 19.57
N GLY A 958 -7.69 20.10 19.89
CA GLY A 958 -7.08 19.67 21.17
C GLY A 958 -6.92 18.15 21.34
N ARG A 959 -7.42 17.34 20.40
CA ARG A 959 -7.21 15.89 20.33
C ARG A 959 -6.16 15.57 19.27
N TYR A 960 -5.16 14.77 19.62
CA TYR A 960 -4.03 14.45 18.72
C TYR A 960 -4.47 13.56 17.57
N ARG A 961 -4.80 14.22 16.45
CA ARG A 961 -5.05 13.61 15.15
C ARG A 961 -3.83 13.89 14.27
N PRO A 962 -3.10 12.86 13.82
CA PRO A 962 -2.00 13.08 12.91
C PRO A 962 -2.53 13.65 11.58
N ALA A 963 -1.81 14.61 11.02
CA ALA A 963 -2.01 15.11 9.67
C ALA A 963 -2.09 13.94 8.69
N GLY A 964 -3.20 13.86 7.94
CA GLY A 964 -3.33 12.87 6.88
C GLY A 964 -2.40 13.20 5.71
N LEU A 965 -1.38 12.36 5.54
CA LEU A 965 -0.67 12.18 4.29
C LEU A 965 -1.12 10.86 3.67
N PHE A 966 -1.22 10.83 2.35
CA PHE A 966 -1.53 9.62 1.60
C PHE A 966 -0.78 9.63 0.27
N VAL A 967 -0.10 8.54 -0.08
CA VAL A 967 0.57 8.41 -1.39
C VAL A 967 -0.15 7.38 -2.24
N SER A 968 -0.71 7.81 -3.37
CA SER A 968 -1.30 6.92 -4.36
C SER A 968 -0.39 6.87 -5.57
N GLY A 969 0.18 5.70 -5.89
CA GLY A 969 1.07 5.51 -7.03
C GLY A 969 2.30 6.42 -6.93
N SER A 970 2.29 7.53 -7.67
CA SER A 970 3.31 8.58 -7.63
C SER A 970 2.79 9.98 -7.26
N THR A 971 1.55 10.12 -6.78
CA THR A 971 1.01 11.38 -6.21
C THR A 971 0.94 11.32 -4.68
N LEU A 972 1.52 12.33 -4.02
CA LEU A 972 1.35 12.62 -2.61
C LEU A 972 0.16 13.57 -2.43
N TYR A 973 -0.83 13.15 -1.64
CA TYR A 973 -1.95 13.95 -1.19
C TYR A 973 -1.75 14.38 0.27
N THR A 974 -2.23 15.58 0.60
CA THR A 974 -2.42 16.01 1.99
C THR A 974 -3.68 16.88 2.11
N ALA A 975 -4.35 16.80 3.26
CA ALA A 975 -5.53 17.61 3.56
C ALA A 975 -5.31 18.41 4.85
N GLY A 976 -5.89 19.60 4.90
CA GLY A 976 -5.71 20.55 5.99
C GLY A 976 -6.66 21.75 5.90
N ASP A 977 -6.72 22.56 6.95
CA ASP A 977 -7.43 23.84 6.96
C ASP A 977 -6.56 24.95 6.36
N SER A 978 -7.15 25.83 5.53
CA SER A 978 -6.43 26.91 4.86
C SER A 978 -7.09 28.27 4.97
N ILE A 979 -6.29 29.29 5.24
CA ILE A 979 -6.70 30.70 5.17
C ILE A 979 -6.55 31.30 3.76
N LEU A 980 -5.82 30.63 2.84
CA LEU A 980 -5.53 31.20 1.53
C LEU A 980 -6.79 31.40 0.65
N PRO A 981 -7.74 30.45 0.54
CA PRO A 981 -8.93 30.67 -0.30
C PRO A 981 -9.75 31.91 0.11
N PRO A 982 -10.17 32.12 1.37
CA PRO A 982 -10.89 33.35 1.75
C PRO A 982 -10.00 34.60 1.72
N LEU A 983 -8.69 34.50 2.02
CA LEU A 983 -7.75 35.62 1.89
C LEU A 983 -7.68 36.14 0.44
N LEU A 984 -7.55 35.24 -0.54
CA LEU A 984 -7.49 35.59 -1.97
C LEU A 984 -8.84 36.06 -2.53
N ARG A 985 -9.96 35.69 -1.89
CA ARG A 985 -11.30 36.22 -2.21
C ARG A 985 -11.60 37.56 -1.52
N GLY A 986 -10.72 38.07 -0.66
CA GLY A 986 -10.95 39.29 0.12
C GLY A 986 -12.00 39.15 1.23
N GLU A 987 -12.32 37.92 1.66
CA GLU A 987 -13.34 37.62 2.66
C GLU A 987 -12.80 37.80 4.10
N TYR A 988 -12.25 38.99 4.40
CA TYR A 988 -11.74 39.36 5.73
C TYR A 988 -12.02 40.82 6.08
N THR A 989 -12.43 41.09 7.32
CA THR A 989 -12.69 42.46 7.83
C THR A 989 -11.86 42.72 9.09
N GLY A 990 -10.62 43.18 8.91
CA GLY A 990 -9.77 43.66 10.01
C GLY A 990 -9.29 42.58 11.00
N GLY A 991 -9.16 41.33 10.56
CA GLY A 991 -8.72 40.21 11.42
C GLY A 991 -8.20 39.02 10.62
N ILE A 992 -7.92 37.91 11.31
CA ILE A 992 -7.49 36.65 10.68
C ILE A 992 -8.62 36.12 9.76
N PRO A 993 -8.36 35.78 8.49
CA PRO A 993 -9.35 35.16 7.63
C PRO A 993 -9.89 33.85 8.21
N PRO A 994 -11.15 33.48 7.95
CA PRO A 994 -11.66 32.15 8.31
C PRO A 994 -10.85 31.06 7.60
N THR A 995 -10.97 29.81 8.07
CA THR A 995 -10.36 28.65 7.41
C THR A 995 -11.40 27.87 6.59
N GLU A 996 -10.97 27.35 5.44
CA GLU A 996 -11.69 26.34 4.67
C GLU A 996 -10.89 25.04 4.60
N GLY A 997 -11.57 23.90 4.64
CA GLY A 997 -10.96 22.60 4.38
C GLY A 997 -10.47 22.52 2.94
N LEU A 998 -9.21 22.15 2.76
CA LEU A 998 -8.51 22.10 1.49
C LEU A 998 -7.82 20.74 1.33
N LEU A 999 -7.89 20.18 0.12
CA LEU A 999 -7.12 19.01 -0.31
C LEU A 999 -6.08 19.49 -1.33
N THR A 1000 -4.84 19.01 -1.24
CA THR A 1000 -3.78 19.38 -2.19
C THR A 1000 -2.95 18.14 -2.57
N ALA A 1001 -2.39 18.17 -3.78
CA ALA A 1001 -1.70 17.05 -4.39
C ALA A 1001 -0.46 17.49 -5.18
N LEU A 1002 0.65 16.78 -4.99
CA LEU A 1002 1.90 16.96 -5.72
C LEU A 1002 2.51 15.62 -6.12
N ASP A 1003 3.53 15.63 -6.97
CA ASP A 1003 4.31 14.42 -7.26
C ASP A 1003 5.10 13.95 -6.03
N ALA A 1004 5.06 12.65 -5.76
CA ALA A 1004 5.83 12.02 -4.68
C ALA A 1004 7.33 11.88 -5.06
N GLN A 1005 7.61 11.65 -6.35
CA GLN A 1005 8.95 11.51 -6.90
C GLN A 1005 9.30 12.76 -7.72
N ILE A 1006 10.32 13.49 -7.26
CA ILE A 1006 10.86 14.69 -7.90
C ILE A 1006 12.29 14.37 -8.37
N PRO A 1007 12.64 14.57 -9.65
CA PRO A 1007 14.02 14.42 -10.11
C PRO A 1007 14.96 15.40 -9.37
N SER A 1008 16.13 14.93 -8.93
CA SER A 1008 17.07 15.72 -8.13
C SER A 1008 17.70 16.92 -8.86
N ALA A 1009 17.47 17.05 -10.17
CA ALA A 1009 17.95 18.14 -11.01
C ALA A 1009 16.79 18.98 -11.59
N ASP A 1010 15.57 18.84 -11.05
CA ASP A 1010 14.43 19.61 -11.52
C ASP A 1010 14.53 21.11 -11.19
N ALA A 1011 14.07 21.97 -12.10
CA ALA A 1011 14.17 23.42 -11.98
C ALA A 1011 13.26 24.05 -10.91
N SER A 1012 12.34 23.28 -10.32
CA SER A 1012 11.51 23.68 -9.17
C SER A 1012 12.17 23.39 -7.81
N LEU A 1013 13.29 22.68 -7.79
CA LEU A 1013 14.10 22.47 -6.59
C LEU A 1013 15.06 23.66 -6.41
N SER A 1014 14.72 24.54 -5.45
CA SER A 1014 15.55 25.67 -5.05
C SER A 1014 16.40 25.30 -3.83
N PRO A 1015 17.75 25.32 -3.91
CA PRO A 1015 18.61 25.03 -2.77
C PRO A 1015 18.54 26.16 -1.73
N ASP A 1016 18.53 25.82 -0.45
CA ASP A 1016 18.59 26.79 0.64
C ASP A 1016 19.95 27.53 0.62
N PRO A 1017 19.99 28.88 0.55
CA PRO A 1017 21.25 29.63 0.53
C PRO A 1017 22.15 29.42 1.76
N GLN A 1018 21.58 29.06 2.91
CA GLN A 1018 22.32 28.77 4.15
C GLN A 1018 22.68 27.28 4.23
N ARG A 1019 21.84 26.39 3.68
CA ARG A 1019 22.07 24.94 3.61
C ARG A 1019 21.95 24.40 2.18
N PRO A 1020 22.95 24.61 1.28
CA PRO A 1020 22.81 24.29 -0.15
C PRO A 1020 22.59 22.81 -0.50
N TRP A 1021 22.69 21.90 0.47
CA TRP A 1021 22.35 20.47 0.35
C TRP A 1021 20.86 20.17 0.60
N GLN A 1022 20.09 21.14 1.10
CA GLN A 1022 18.64 21.04 1.30
C GLN A 1022 17.90 21.75 0.17
N ASN A 1023 17.06 21.00 -0.56
CA ASN A 1023 16.29 21.52 -1.68
C ASN A 1023 14.82 21.74 -1.30
N GLN A 1024 14.33 22.96 -1.49
CA GLN A 1024 12.92 23.29 -1.42
C GLN A 1024 12.27 23.12 -2.79
N LEU A 1025 11.26 22.27 -2.89
CA LEU A 1025 10.31 22.25 -4.00
C LEU A 1025 9.39 23.47 -3.89
N THR A 1026 9.50 24.45 -4.79
CA THR A 1026 8.65 25.66 -4.78
C THR A 1026 7.42 25.52 -5.67
N GLN A 1027 6.31 26.12 -5.26
CA GLN A 1027 5.08 26.26 -6.05
C GLN A 1027 5.31 27.17 -7.26
N PHE A 1028 6.11 28.22 -7.09
CA PHE A 1028 6.44 29.16 -8.15
C PHE A 1028 7.95 29.25 -8.40
N ILE A 1029 8.30 29.27 -9.69
CA ILE A 1029 9.67 29.35 -10.21
C ILE A 1029 9.82 30.69 -10.92
N GLY A 1030 10.89 31.44 -10.64
CA GLY A 1030 11.14 32.73 -11.26
C GLY A 1030 12.12 33.59 -10.48
N THR A 1031 12.23 34.86 -10.88
CA THR A 1031 13.11 35.87 -10.25
C THR A 1031 12.36 36.94 -9.47
N GLY A 1032 11.04 37.01 -9.58
CA GLY A 1032 10.21 37.98 -8.87
C GLY A 1032 8.73 37.95 -9.30
N PRO A 1033 7.88 38.79 -8.69
CA PRO A 1033 6.42 38.76 -8.89
C PRO A 1033 5.96 39.16 -10.31
N GLY A 1034 6.81 39.81 -11.12
CA GLY A 1034 6.52 40.11 -12.53
C GLY A 1034 6.98 39.04 -13.52
N SER A 1035 7.64 37.98 -13.05
CA SER A 1035 8.26 36.95 -13.89
C SER A 1035 8.36 35.62 -13.15
N PHE A 1036 7.19 35.05 -12.81
CA PHE A 1036 7.07 33.71 -12.24
C PHE A 1036 6.19 32.80 -13.10
N ARG A 1037 6.41 31.49 -12.97
CA ARG A 1037 5.55 30.43 -13.51
C ARG A 1037 5.27 29.40 -12.43
N GLY A 1038 4.15 28.71 -12.50
CA GLY A 1038 3.87 27.55 -11.64
C GLY A 1038 4.82 26.38 -11.90
N SER A 1039 5.14 25.63 -10.85
CA SER A 1039 5.85 24.35 -10.93
C SER A 1039 4.91 23.24 -11.46
N ASP A 1040 5.41 22.43 -12.39
CA ASP A 1040 4.63 21.33 -12.98
C ASP A 1040 4.34 20.19 -11.99
N HIS A 1041 5.09 20.10 -10.88
CA HIS A 1041 4.95 19.04 -9.88
C HIS A 1041 3.77 19.24 -8.90
N PHE A 1042 3.19 20.44 -8.83
CA PHE A 1042 1.94 20.68 -8.10
C PHE A 1042 0.75 20.37 -9.01
N ARG A 1043 0.08 19.26 -8.69
CA ARG A 1043 -0.97 18.67 -9.53
C ARG A 1043 -2.35 19.21 -9.18
N TRP A 1044 -2.56 19.57 -7.92
CA TRP A 1044 -3.83 20.12 -7.44
C TRP A 1044 -3.58 21.04 -6.23
N PRO A 1045 -3.72 22.38 -6.35
CA PRO A 1045 -4.08 23.10 -7.57
C PRO A 1045 -3.05 22.87 -8.67
N MET A 1046 -3.52 22.67 -9.90
CA MET A 1046 -2.64 22.49 -11.06
C MET A 1046 -1.93 23.81 -11.36
N LEU A 1047 -0.63 23.94 -11.12
CA LEU A 1047 0.05 25.24 -11.27
C LEU A 1047 0.54 25.53 -12.70
N ARG A 1048 0.59 24.52 -13.57
CA ARG A 1048 1.05 24.63 -14.95
C ARG A 1048 0.29 25.70 -15.74
N GLY A 1049 1.00 26.69 -16.27
CA GLY A 1049 0.42 27.79 -17.05
C GLY A 1049 -0.33 28.84 -16.22
N ILE A 1050 -0.11 28.90 -14.90
CA ILE A 1050 -0.44 30.10 -14.11
C ILE A 1050 0.52 31.22 -14.48
N SER A 1051 -0.02 32.42 -14.71
CA SER A 1051 0.71 33.67 -14.97
C SER A 1051 0.41 34.79 -13.97
N SER A 1052 -0.62 34.66 -13.14
CA SER A 1052 -1.04 35.67 -12.17
C SER A 1052 -1.47 35.07 -10.82
N GLY A 1053 -1.56 35.92 -9.79
CA GLY A 1053 -2.12 35.51 -8.49
C GLY A 1053 -3.62 35.23 -8.52
N GLU A 1054 -4.35 35.83 -9.48
CA GLU A 1054 -5.78 35.60 -9.68
C GLU A 1054 -6.04 34.21 -10.27
N ASP A 1055 -5.26 33.82 -11.30
CA ASP A 1055 -5.26 32.45 -11.86
C ASP A 1055 -5.02 31.39 -10.77
N TYR A 1056 -4.06 31.66 -9.86
CA TYR A 1056 -3.79 30.81 -8.71
C TYR A 1056 -4.98 30.73 -7.76
N GLY A 1057 -5.61 31.86 -7.43
CA GLY A 1057 -6.83 31.92 -6.63
C GLY A 1057 -7.95 31.05 -7.21
N TYR A 1058 -8.24 31.16 -8.50
CA TYR A 1058 -9.26 30.32 -9.15
C TYR A 1058 -8.95 28.83 -9.06
N ARG A 1059 -7.70 28.41 -9.30
CA ARG A 1059 -7.31 26.99 -9.24
C ARG A 1059 -7.24 26.45 -7.81
N LEU A 1060 -6.85 27.26 -6.84
CA LEU A 1060 -6.86 26.90 -5.41
C LEU A 1060 -8.29 26.67 -4.91
N ASN A 1061 -9.25 27.50 -5.34
CA ASN A 1061 -10.66 27.32 -4.97
C ASN A 1061 -11.23 25.96 -5.45
N GLN A 1062 -10.72 25.39 -6.55
CA GLN A 1062 -11.14 24.07 -7.06
C GLN A 1062 -10.70 22.89 -6.16
N THR A 1063 -9.87 23.13 -5.15
CA THR A 1063 -9.33 22.08 -4.26
C THR A 1063 -9.92 22.18 -2.83
N THR A 1064 -10.87 23.09 -2.63
CA THR A 1064 -11.64 23.21 -1.40
C THR A 1064 -12.65 22.05 -1.25
N LEU A 1065 -12.91 21.63 -0.01
CA LEU A 1065 -13.94 20.62 0.29
C LEU A 1065 -15.37 21.20 0.14
N GLY A 1066 -15.49 22.53 0.11
CA GLY A 1066 -16.75 23.29 0.06
C GLY A 1066 -16.95 24.14 1.30
N ARG A 1067 -17.80 25.18 1.19
CA ARG A 1067 -18.05 26.17 2.26
C ARG A 1067 -18.69 25.59 3.53
N GLU A 1068 -19.17 24.35 3.48
CA GLU A 1068 -19.66 23.62 4.65
C GLU A 1068 -18.52 23.08 5.52
N PHE A 1069 -17.30 22.97 5.00
CA PHE A 1069 -16.16 22.33 5.65
C PHE A 1069 -15.12 23.38 6.07
N ASN A 1070 -15.09 23.73 7.36
CA ASN A 1070 -14.14 24.70 7.89
C ASN A 1070 -12.76 24.08 8.22
N THR A 1071 -12.69 22.75 8.29
CA THR A 1071 -11.49 21.97 8.62
C THR A 1071 -11.33 20.78 7.68
N ALA A 1072 -10.13 20.19 7.65
CA ALA A 1072 -9.88 18.88 7.08
C ALA A 1072 -8.84 18.16 7.94
N TYR A 1073 -9.13 16.94 8.37
CA TYR A 1073 -8.26 16.20 9.31
C TYR A 1073 -7.26 15.28 8.63
N GLY A 1074 -7.51 14.90 7.38
CA GLY A 1074 -6.63 14.03 6.64
C GLY A 1074 -7.24 13.53 5.34
N VAL A 1075 -6.45 12.71 4.66
CA VAL A 1075 -6.80 12.10 3.38
C VAL A 1075 -6.50 10.60 3.41
N VAL A 1076 -7.35 9.82 2.76
CA VAL A 1076 -7.12 8.41 2.42
C VAL A 1076 -7.60 8.17 0.98
N GLY A 1077 -7.21 7.05 0.38
CA GLY A 1077 -7.74 6.68 -0.93
C GLY A 1077 -7.57 5.22 -1.25
N GLY A 1078 -8.38 4.77 -2.20
CA GLY A 1078 -8.42 3.41 -2.73
C GLY A 1078 -9.49 3.31 -3.82
N ASP A 1079 -9.47 2.23 -4.61
CA ASP A 1079 -10.48 1.94 -5.65
C ASP A 1079 -10.79 3.13 -6.59
N GLY A 1080 -9.77 3.92 -6.97
CA GLY A 1080 -9.92 5.09 -7.84
C GLY A 1080 -10.44 6.37 -7.15
N THR A 1081 -10.64 6.34 -5.84
CA THR A 1081 -11.29 7.42 -5.05
C THR A 1081 -10.37 7.95 -3.95
N ILE A 1082 -10.39 9.27 -3.73
CA ILE A 1082 -9.78 9.96 -2.59
C ILE A 1082 -10.89 10.48 -1.66
N PHE A 1083 -10.71 10.33 -0.35
CA PHE A 1083 -11.60 10.84 0.68
C PHE A 1083 -10.88 11.79 1.63
N SER A 1084 -11.53 12.89 1.98
CA SER A 1084 -11.11 13.80 3.04
C SER A 1084 -12.27 14.01 4.02
N TRP A 1085 -11.98 14.10 5.32
CA TRP A 1085 -13.00 14.19 6.39
C TRP A 1085 -12.75 15.35 7.35
N SER A 1086 -13.81 15.84 8.00
CA SER A 1086 -13.78 16.96 8.95
C SER A 1086 -14.65 16.70 10.19
N ASP A 1087 -14.84 17.74 11.00
CA ASP A 1087 -15.87 17.87 12.04
C ASP A 1087 -17.33 17.65 11.59
N ARG A 1088 -17.66 17.81 10.30
CA ARG A 1088 -19.06 17.81 9.80
C ARG A 1088 -19.41 16.68 8.83
N GLY A 1089 -18.41 16.03 8.23
CA GLY A 1089 -18.67 15.07 7.17
C GLY A 1089 -17.42 14.53 6.49
N VAL A 1090 -17.66 13.85 5.37
CA VAL A 1090 -16.66 13.37 4.41
C VAL A 1090 -16.96 13.96 3.02
N ALA A 1091 -15.91 14.28 2.26
CA ALA A 1091 -15.98 14.64 0.86
C ALA A 1091 -15.19 13.62 0.02
N ALA A 1092 -15.81 13.14 -1.06
CA ALA A 1092 -15.27 12.13 -1.96
C ALA A 1092 -14.83 12.74 -3.29
N PHE A 1093 -13.70 12.29 -3.83
CA PHE A 1093 -13.13 12.79 -5.07
C PHE A 1093 -12.68 11.64 -5.98
N ARG A 1094 -13.02 11.69 -7.27
CA ARG A 1094 -12.58 10.71 -8.28
C ARG A 1094 -12.02 11.42 -9.52
N ARG A 1095 -11.32 10.66 -10.37
CA ARG A 1095 -10.91 11.12 -11.71
C ARG A 1095 -12.14 11.65 -12.48
N SER A 1096 -11.95 12.73 -13.23
CA SER A 1096 -12.93 13.19 -14.20
C SER A 1096 -12.63 12.61 -15.56
N ASP A 1097 -13.64 11.98 -16.15
CA ASP A 1097 -13.62 11.46 -17.51
C ASP A 1097 -14.58 12.31 -18.35
N LEU A 1098 -14.02 13.14 -19.25
CA LEU A 1098 -14.76 13.98 -20.17
C LEU A 1098 -15.09 13.17 -21.44
N VAL A 1099 -16.36 12.89 -21.66
CA VAL A 1099 -16.83 12.29 -22.92
C VAL A 1099 -17.01 13.38 -23.97
N VAL A 1100 -16.34 13.24 -25.11
CA VAL A 1100 -16.42 14.13 -26.26
C VAL A 1100 -16.95 13.34 -27.47
N ALA A 1101 -18.03 13.83 -28.07
CA ALA A 1101 -18.51 13.38 -29.37
C ALA A 1101 -18.21 14.48 -30.39
N ASP A 1102 -17.57 14.12 -31.49
CA ASP A 1102 -17.14 15.03 -32.56
C ASP A 1102 -17.39 14.35 -33.93
N GLU A 1103 -17.43 15.11 -35.02
CA GLU A 1103 -17.78 14.54 -36.32
C GLU A 1103 -16.74 13.47 -36.74
N GLY A 1104 -17.22 12.26 -37.04
CA GLY A 1104 -16.38 11.08 -37.32
C GLY A 1104 -15.71 10.39 -36.12
N ARG A 1105 -15.87 10.84 -34.86
CA ARG A 1105 -15.19 10.23 -33.71
C ARG A 1105 -15.90 10.38 -32.36
N ILE A 1106 -15.65 9.43 -31.47
CA ILE A 1106 -15.91 9.58 -30.03
C ILE A 1106 -14.60 9.46 -29.26
N GLY A 1107 -14.50 10.17 -28.15
CA GLY A 1107 -13.39 10.06 -27.22
C GLY A 1107 -13.82 10.23 -25.77
N VAL A 1108 -13.11 9.57 -24.87
CA VAL A 1108 -13.07 9.87 -23.45
C VAL A 1108 -11.72 10.50 -23.16
N TYR A 1109 -11.67 11.56 -22.37
CA TYR A 1109 -10.45 12.27 -22.01
C TYR A 1109 -10.34 12.41 -20.50
N ASP A 1110 -9.13 12.34 -19.95
CA ASP A 1110 -8.91 12.57 -18.52
C ASP A 1110 -8.95 14.07 -18.17
N ALA A 1111 -8.90 14.39 -16.88
CA ALA A 1111 -8.88 15.78 -16.38
C ALA A 1111 -7.64 16.59 -16.84
N GLY A 1112 -6.59 15.94 -17.35
CA GLY A 1112 -5.41 16.55 -17.96
C GLY A 1112 -5.53 16.74 -19.48
N GLY A 1113 -6.63 16.30 -20.10
CA GLY A 1113 -6.86 16.33 -21.54
C GLY A 1113 -6.23 15.16 -22.32
N SER A 1114 -5.68 14.14 -21.65
CA SER A 1114 -5.14 12.96 -22.33
C SER A 1114 -6.29 12.08 -22.84
N PRO A 1115 -6.25 11.55 -24.08
CA PRO A 1115 -7.26 10.62 -24.56
C PRO A 1115 -7.20 9.30 -23.78
N VAL A 1116 -8.30 8.96 -23.11
CA VAL A 1116 -8.49 7.70 -22.38
C VAL A 1116 -8.89 6.57 -23.31
N PHE A 1117 -9.81 6.89 -24.20
CA PHE A 1117 -10.33 6.02 -25.24
C PHE A 1117 -10.65 6.92 -26.42
N THR A 1118 -10.31 6.53 -27.64
CA THR A 1118 -10.82 7.18 -28.85
C THR A 1118 -11.16 6.12 -29.88
N THR A 1119 -12.25 6.32 -30.60
CA THR A 1119 -12.54 5.51 -31.78
C THR A 1119 -13.33 6.26 -32.84
N ASN A 1120 -13.07 5.91 -34.10
CA ASN A 1120 -13.79 6.34 -35.30
C ASN A 1120 -14.70 5.22 -35.86
N ALA A 1121 -14.69 4.04 -35.23
CA ALA A 1121 -15.46 2.89 -35.65
C ALA A 1121 -15.80 1.98 -34.46
N SER A 1122 -16.62 0.97 -34.73
CA SER A 1122 -17.13 0.03 -33.74
C SER A 1122 -17.19 -1.36 -34.36
N VAL A 1123 -16.87 -2.40 -33.61
CA VAL A 1123 -16.84 -3.77 -34.12
C VAL A 1123 -18.09 -4.53 -33.69
N THR A 1124 -18.85 -5.03 -34.66
CA THR A 1124 -19.98 -5.95 -34.42
C THR A 1124 -19.55 -7.39 -34.65
N SER A 1125 -20.15 -8.32 -33.91
CA SER A 1125 -19.89 -9.74 -34.09
C SER A 1125 -21.03 -10.62 -33.61
N GLY A 1126 -21.20 -11.78 -34.23
CA GLY A 1126 -22.21 -12.76 -33.83
C GLY A 1126 -21.93 -13.41 -32.47
N ALA A 1127 -22.98 -13.99 -31.88
CA ALA A 1127 -22.97 -14.51 -30.50
C ALA A 1127 -21.91 -15.60 -30.21
N ASN A 1128 -21.45 -16.33 -31.22
CA ASN A 1128 -20.57 -17.51 -31.09
C ASN A 1128 -19.13 -17.21 -31.54
N GLY A 1129 -18.53 -16.18 -30.96
CA GLY A 1129 -17.42 -15.41 -31.52
C GLY A 1129 -15.99 -16.01 -31.54
N GLU A 1130 -15.77 -17.31 -31.46
CA GLU A 1130 -14.43 -17.86 -31.76
C GLU A 1130 -14.26 -18.02 -33.29
N GLY A 1131 -13.34 -17.24 -33.88
CA GLY A 1131 -12.99 -17.31 -35.31
C GLY A 1131 -13.84 -16.49 -36.29
N SER A 1132 -14.90 -15.81 -35.85
CA SER A 1132 -15.73 -14.97 -36.74
C SER A 1132 -15.06 -13.62 -37.06
N VAL A 1133 -15.00 -13.26 -38.35
CA VAL A 1133 -14.58 -11.93 -38.80
C VAL A 1133 -15.61 -10.89 -38.35
N GLY A 1134 -15.22 -9.98 -37.46
CA GLY A 1134 -16.09 -8.90 -36.99
C GLY A 1134 -16.40 -7.89 -38.10
N SER A 1135 -17.64 -7.42 -38.17
CA SER A 1135 -18.04 -6.38 -39.11
C SER A 1135 -17.81 -5.00 -38.49
N LEU A 1136 -16.86 -4.26 -39.07
CA LEU A 1136 -16.54 -2.89 -38.70
C LEU A 1136 -17.65 -1.94 -39.15
N ARG A 1137 -18.24 -1.19 -38.22
CA ARG A 1137 -19.23 -0.14 -38.47
C ARG A 1137 -18.63 1.23 -38.14
N PRO A 1138 -18.46 2.16 -39.09
CA PRO A 1138 -17.89 3.47 -38.83
C PRO A 1138 -18.80 4.31 -37.93
N ILE A 1139 -18.23 5.28 -37.22
CA ILE A 1139 -18.96 6.34 -36.51
C ILE A 1139 -18.93 7.55 -37.44
N VAL A 1140 -20.09 8.08 -37.82
CA VAL A 1140 -20.16 9.12 -38.87
C VAL A 1140 -20.42 10.50 -38.28
N ARG A 1141 -21.52 10.68 -37.54
CA ARG A 1141 -21.86 11.97 -36.92
C ARG A 1141 -22.51 11.74 -35.55
N PRO A 1142 -21.72 11.38 -34.53
CA PRO A 1142 -22.23 11.19 -33.19
C PRO A 1142 -22.65 12.55 -32.63
N THR A 1143 -23.94 12.73 -32.33
CA THR A 1143 -24.46 14.01 -31.81
C THR A 1143 -24.50 14.05 -30.29
N ARG A 1144 -24.53 12.88 -29.64
CA ARG A 1144 -24.42 12.73 -28.19
C ARG A 1144 -23.74 11.41 -27.85
N ALA A 1145 -22.96 11.41 -26.78
CA ALA A 1145 -22.42 10.22 -26.15
C ALA A 1145 -22.60 10.34 -24.63
N TYR A 1146 -22.99 9.25 -23.99
CA TYR A 1146 -23.22 9.16 -22.55
C TYR A 1146 -22.39 8.02 -21.98
N ALA A 1147 -21.68 8.24 -20.87
CA ALA A 1147 -21.09 7.14 -20.11
C ALA A 1147 -22.21 6.31 -19.47
N VAL A 1148 -22.07 4.97 -19.51
CA VAL A 1148 -23.00 4.02 -18.91
C VAL A 1148 -22.19 3.00 -18.12
N GLY A 1149 -22.39 2.96 -16.80
CA GLY A 1149 -21.66 2.05 -15.89
C GLY A 1149 -20.14 2.25 -15.92
N GLY A 1150 -19.65 3.49 -16.06
CA GLY A 1150 -18.23 3.87 -16.01
C GLY A 1150 -17.30 3.34 -17.14
N GLN A 1151 -17.73 2.34 -17.89
CA GLN A 1151 -16.88 1.51 -18.76
C GLN A 1151 -17.33 1.47 -20.23
N GLN A 1152 -18.50 2.04 -20.53
CA GLN A 1152 -19.16 1.91 -21.82
C GLN A 1152 -19.77 3.24 -22.25
N LEU A 1153 -19.86 3.48 -23.56
CA LEU A 1153 -20.46 4.66 -24.15
C LEU A 1153 -21.75 4.29 -24.88
N LEU A 1154 -22.85 4.91 -24.49
CA LEU A 1154 -24.08 4.95 -25.28
C LEU A 1154 -23.99 6.13 -26.25
N VAL A 1155 -23.86 5.83 -27.53
CA VAL A 1155 -23.59 6.80 -28.60
C VAL A 1155 -24.79 6.88 -29.53
N ALA A 1156 -25.29 8.10 -29.74
CA ALA A 1156 -26.31 8.41 -30.73
C ALA A 1156 -25.63 8.92 -32.02
N ASP A 1157 -25.64 8.12 -33.07
CA ASP A 1157 -25.06 8.42 -34.39
C ASP A 1157 -26.18 8.50 -35.44
N PRO A 1158 -26.91 9.64 -35.52
CA PRO A 1158 -28.03 9.81 -36.45
C PRO A 1158 -27.64 9.64 -37.92
N ALA A 1159 -26.39 9.90 -38.31
CA ALA A 1159 -25.94 9.72 -39.70
C ALA A 1159 -25.87 8.23 -40.11
N THR A 1160 -25.67 7.30 -39.17
CA THR A 1160 -25.81 5.86 -39.42
C THR A 1160 -27.19 5.30 -39.00
N ASN A 1161 -28.13 6.17 -38.62
CA ASN A 1161 -29.46 5.82 -38.08
C ASN A 1161 -29.37 4.76 -36.97
N ARG A 1162 -28.49 4.99 -35.99
CA ARG A 1162 -28.07 4.00 -34.99
C ARG A 1162 -27.87 4.63 -33.61
N ILE A 1163 -28.25 3.88 -32.58
CA ILE A 1163 -27.79 4.07 -31.20
C ILE A 1163 -26.98 2.83 -30.83
N ALA A 1164 -25.72 3.00 -30.46
CA ALA A 1164 -24.79 1.92 -30.14
C ALA A 1164 -24.29 2.03 -28.69
N ARG A 1165 -24.28 0.91 -27.97
CA ARG A 1165 -23.63 0.76 -26.67
C ARG A 1165 -22.28 0.09 -26.91
N ILE A 1166 -21.21 0.88 -26.83
CA ILE A 1166 -19.84 0.52 -27.19
C ILE A 1166 -19.02 0.33 -25.91
N ALA A 1167 -18.28 -0.77 -25.78
CA ALA A 1167 -17.37 -0.98 -24.65
C ALA A 1167 -16.00 -0.32 -24.88
N ALA A 1168 -15.18 -0.22 -23.83
CA ALA A 1168 -13.84 0.39 -23.88
C ALA A 1168 -12.85 -0.28 -24.87
N ASP A 1169 -13.15 -1.49 -25.37
CA ASP A 1169 -12.41 -2.17 -26.44
C ASP A 1169 -12.90 -1.83 -27.86
N GLY A 1170 -13.90 -0.96 -28.00
CA GLY A 1170 -14.51 -0.58 -29.27
C GLY A 1170 -15.54 -1.58 -29.82
N VAL A 1171 -15.89 -2.62 -29.07
CA VAL A 1171 -16.91 -3.60 -29.48
C VAL A 1171 -18.31 -3.07 -29.19
N GLU A 1172 -19.25 -3.23 -30.14
CA GLU A 1172 -20.67 -3.00 -29.84
C GLU A 1172 -21.19 -4.12 -28.92
N VAL A 1173 -21.48 -3.79 -27.67
CA VAL A 1173 -22.17 -4.66 -26.70
C VAL A 1173 -23.62 -4.89 -27.14
N ARG A 1174 -24.25 -3.83 -27.66
CA ARG A 1174 -25.60 -3.85 -28.22
C ARG A 1174 -25.78 -2.63 -29.11
N SER A 1175 -26.54 -2.74 -30.19
CA SER A 1175 -27.01 -1.59 -30.96
C SER A 1175 -28.48 -1.73 -31.32
N ILE A 1176 -29.10 -0.58 -31.57
CA ILE A 1176 -30.41 -0.43 -32.18
C ILE A 1176 -30.18 0.40 -33.43
N ASP A 1177 -30.49 -0.15 -34.60
CA ASP A 1177 -30.36 0.52 -35.89
C ASP A 1177 -31.71 0.55 -36.63
N ARG A 1178 -31.77 1.35 -37.70
CA ARG A 1178 -32.95 1.48 -38.58
C ARG A 1178 -34.21 2.01 -37.87
N PHE A 1179 -34.07 3.07 -37.07
CA PHE A 1179 -35.23 3.77 -36.53
C PHE A 1179 -36.12 4.25 -37.68
N ILE A 1180 -37.39 3.84 -37.65
CA ILE A 1180 -38.45 4.35 -38.52
C ILE A 1180 -39.20 5.38 -37.71
N THR A 1181 -38.89 6.66 -37.92
CA THR A 1181 -39.70 7.75 -37.36
C THR A 1181 -41.04 7.80 -38.08
N ASP A 1182 -42.15 7.84 -37.32
CA ASP A 1182 -43.45 8.13 -37.91
C ASP A 1182 -43.42 9.53 -38.51
N ARG A 1183 -43.63 9.63 -39.82
CA ARG A 1183 -43.64 10.90 -40.57
C ARG A 1183 -44.77 11.83 -40.14
N LYS A 1184 -45.75 11.36 -39.36
CA LYS A 1184 -46.81 12.18 -38.75
C LYS A 1184 -46.47 12.67 -37.34
N TYR A 1185 -45.44 12.13 -36.69
CA TYR A 1185 -45.06 12.51 -35.34
C TYR A 1185 -44.21 13.79 -35.37
N VAL A 1186 -44.84 14.92 -35.08
CA VAL A 1186 -44.15 16.18 -34.77
C VAL A 1186 -43.86 16.20 -33.27
N PRO A 1187 -42.59 16.24 -32.82
CA PRO A 1187 -42.26 16.42 -31.42
C PRO A 1187 -42.84 17.74 -30.88
N ARG A 1188 -43.39 17.72 -29.66
CA ARG A 1188 -43.66 18.97 -28.91
C ARG A 1188 -42.37 19.37 -28.19
N GLY A 1189 -41.64 20.33 -28.75
CA GLY A 1189 -40.39 20.86 -28.21
C GLY A 1189 -39.48 21.37 -29.32
#